data_AF-A0A534J943-F1
#
_entry.id   AF-A0A534J943-F1
#
_cell.length_a   1.000
_cell.length_b   1.000
_cell.length_c   1.000
_cell.angle_alpha   90.00
_cell.angle_beta   90.00
_cell.angle_gamma   90.00
#
_symmetry.space_group_name_H-M   'P 1'
#
loop_
_entity.id
_entity.type
_entity.pdbx_description
1 polymer ?
#
loop_
_entity_poly.entity_id
_entity_poly.type
_entity_poly.pdbx_seq_one_letter_code
_entity_poly.pdbx_strand_id
1 'polypeptide(L)'
;VVIVHAGGAQEASPNTNLIWSHRWAVIDGDQSVPGDQRLVADGVQIYGYVMISEDSPFGVLAHEFGHDLGLPDLYDTDGSTLGVGVWDVMGSGSWNGNPRGTSPSEFSAWSKMKLGWVTPIEVTAPLLSQQIRQVENNSVVYRLTVKDASSRSEYFLVENREQAGFDAALPGSGILVWHIDDSVQNNDNEAHRLVDLVEADEAAGDSPNDAGDPWASNALGFGPDSNPNSNGYGNIRTGWKVRNISPAGASMTADLSRDVDDDLAIVRINHPIAVAVTSTVNVSVTVRNQGARMQSVVNVTLRVYLDSFTPAAEVNITNSRQSWPTMITGEFRNFTWSFPATSAGRYILDARVDLRLDEILENNERLAHVTARTLYLQNDVESGIGAWTTPGQAGNDVFRWEIVRDGDANGKSHSPISAWRFGYFTTLIPNLFPPTYHYLQSPSVNVPAGPLFLAYYQVYDLYHTAENSTASVTDNATVEVSVNGGPWQRVVQFQGRDLAWRGISLDLSSFVSAASTVQVRFNATSAVMHPAGGWWLDDIMLTSTALGRGVAVLPIVADRSVEPGAEAVFTFKVANVGDVDDIFRFAAALPSGWTAVLVANSTSVLAVDRTLVPLAPDAETTLQLRAQSPAGVLRGTVERITLTVISTNDANQRADFLATARISDPLGLGGIQKYIVWIVVLGIALVVIVILVDHAKSRKFRGHIR
;
A
#
# COMPACT_ATOMS: atom_id res chain seq x y z
N VAL A 1 -3.81 44.59 -1.45
CA VAL A 1 -4.73 45.77 -1.44
C VAL A 1 -5.35 45.87 -2.82
N VAL A 2 -6.68 46.03 -2.95
CA VAL A 2 -7.31 46.21 -4.27
C VAL A 2 -7.50 47.71 -4.54
N ILE A 3 -7.00 48.17 -5.68
CA ILE A 3 -7.10 49.55 -6.15
C ILE A 3 -7.96 49.55 -7.40
N VAL A 4 -9.02 50.37 -7.41
CA VAL A 4 -9.88 50.56 -8.57
C VAL A 4 -9.58 51.95 -9.14
N HIS A 5 -9.07 52.02 -10.38
CA HIS A 5 -8.82 53.29 -11.05
C HIS A 5 -10.01 53.69 -11.94
N ALA A 6 -10.22 54.99 -12.11
CA ALA A 6 -11.28 55.49 -12.98
C ALA A 6 -11.01 55.19 -14.46
N GLY A 7 -12.07 55.04 -15.24
CA GLY A 7 -12.00 54.88 -16.70
C GLY A 7 -12.03 53.43 -17.15
N GLY A 8 -11.42 53.17 -18.32
CA GLY A 8 -11.31 51.85 -18.93
C GLY A 8 -9.93 51.23 -18.74
N ALA A 9 -9.85 49.91 -18.85
CA ALA A 9 -8.61 49.14 -18.73
C ALA A 9 -7.89 48.95 -20.08
N GLN A 10 -6.56 48.87 -20.08
CA GLN A 10 -5.77 48.67 -21.30
C GLN A 10 -5.97 47.27 -21.90
N GLU A 11 -6.18 46.24 -21.10
CA GLU A 11 -6.38 44.87 -21.59
C GLU A 11 -7.68 44.70 -22.42
N ALA A 12 -8.63 45.63 -22.27
CA ALA A 12 -9.88 45.67 -23.03
C ALA A 12 -9.88 46.73 -24.15
N SER A 13 -8.76 47.42 -24.39
CA SER A 13 -8.71 48.60 -25.26
C SER A 13 -7.38 48.75 -26.01
N PRO A 14 -7.37 49.14 -27.29
CA PRO A 14 -6.12 49.43 -27.99
C PRO A 14 -5.41 50.71 -27.50
N ASN A 15 -6.00 51.48 -26.58
CA ASN A 15 -5.42 52.72 -26.07
C ASN A 15 -4.32 52.44 -25.02
N THR A 16 -3.07 52.60 -25.43
CA THR A 16 -1.89 52.38 -24.59
C THR A 16 -1.68 53.43 -23.49
N ASN A 17 -2.55 54.44 -23.38
CA ASN A 17 -2.53 55.41 -22.26
C ASN A 17 -3.41 54.97 -21.07
N LEU A 18 -4.13 53.86 -21.19
CA LEU A 18 -4.89 53.27 -20.09
C LEU A 18 -3.95 52.41 -19.22
N ILE A 19 -4.35 52.16 -17.97
CA ILE A 19 -3.62 51.24 -17.10
C ILE A 19 -4.09 49.81 -17.41
N TRP A 20 -3.15 48.88 -17.53
CA TRP A 20 -3.42 47.45 -17.62
C TRP A 20 -3.70 46.90 -16.22
N SER A 21 -4.77 46.12 -16.03
CA SER A 21 -5.06 45.50 -14.73
C SER A 21 -3.94 44.52 -14.33
N HIS A 22 -3.41 44.62 -13.12
CA HIS A 22 -2.27 43.80 -12.70
C HIS A 22 -2.12 43.70 -11.17
N ARG A 23 -1.42 42.65 -10.74
CA ARG A 23 -0.90 42.49 -9.38
C ARG A 23 0.60 42.80 -9.36
N TRP A 24 1.02 43.71 -8.48
CA TRP A 24 2.43 44.02 -8.30
C TRP A 24 2.80 44.32 -6.85
N ALA A 25 4.07 44.63 -6.61
CA ALA A 25 4.58 45.05 -5.31
C ALA A 25 5.08 46.49 -5.35
N VAL A 26 4.68 47.29 -4.36
CA VAL A 26 5.30 48.59 -4.11
C VAL A 26 6.61 48.35 -3.36
N ILE A 27 7.72 48.62 -4.04
CA ILE A 27 9.06 48.56 -3.49
C ILE A 27 9.64 49.98 -3.33
N ASP A 28 10.39 50.23 -2.27
CA ASP A 28 11.19 51.45 -2.13
C ASP A 28 12.26 51.48 -3.23
N GLY A 29 12.44 52.64 -3.86
CA GLY A 29 13.08 52.77 -5.17
C GLY A 29 14.60 52.59 -5.19
N ASP A 30 15.24 52.30 -4.06
CA ASP A 30 16.69 52.20 -3.97
C ASP A 30 17.18 50.73 -4.01
N GLN A 31 17.44 50.26 -5.23
CA GLN A 31 18.00 48.93 -5.51
C GLN A 31 19.40 48.71 -4.90
N SER A 32 20.06 49.74 -4.37
CA SER A 32 21.39 49.65 -3.75
C SER A 32 21.37 49.35 -2.25
N VAL A 33 20.19 49.35 -1.61
CA VAL A 33 20.04 49.09 -0.17
C VAL A 33 19.67 47.61 0.07
N PRO A 34 20.51 46.80 0.73
CA PRO A 34 20.14 45.43 1.11
C PRO A 34 19.12 45.46 2.26
N GLY A 35 17.94 44.87 2.09
CA GLY A 35 16.93 44.81 3.16
C GLY A 35 15.49 44.61 2.67
N ASP A 36 14.54 44.72 3.60
CA ASP A 36 13.09 44.66 3.31
C ASP A 36 12.66 45.96 2.61
N GLN A 37 12.48 45.88 1.28
CA GLN A 37 12.21 47.01 0.39
C GLN A 37 10.74 47.48 0.42
N ARG A 38 9.99 47.21 1.48
CA ARG A 38 8.53 47.44 1.52
C ARG A 38 8.22 48.88 1.89
N LEU A 39 7.29 49.50 1.17
CA LEU A 39 6.86 50.87 1.47
C LEU A 39 6.12 50.91 2.82
N VAL A 40 6.51 51.83 3.71
CA VAL A 40 5.77 52.16 4.93
C VAL A 40 5.23 53.57 4.82
N ALA A 41 3.90 53.71 4.81
CA ALA A 41 3.20 54.99 4.81
C ALA A 41 2.36 55.10 6.08
N ASP A 42 2.49 56.20 6.82
CA ASP A 42 1.75 56.48 8.06
C ASP A 42 1.80 55.34 9.11
N GLY A 43 2.92 54.61 9.16
CA GLY A 43 3.11 53.49 10.08
C GLY A 43 2.46 52.17 9.63
N VAL A 44 1.88 52.12 8.43
CA VAL A 44 1.32 50.91 7.81
C VAL A 44 2.20 50.45 6.66
N GLN A 45 2.50 49.16 6.64
CA GLN A 45 3.28 48.54 5.57
C GLN A 45 2.39 48.22 4.37
N ILE A 46 2.82 48.68 3.19
CA ILE A 46 2.18 48.44 1.90
C ILE A 46 3.20 47.69 1.03
N TYR A 47 2.80 46.54 0.49
CA TYR A 47 3.65 45.73 -0.37
C TYR A 47 2.86 45.28 -1.60
N GLY A 48 2.07 44.20 -1.49
CA GLY A 48 1.26 43.71 -2.62
C GLY A 48 0.02 44.56 -2.88
N TYR A 49 -0.20 44.90 -4.15
CA TYR A 49 -1.46 45.49 -4.62
C TYR A 49 -1.96 44.79 -5.89
N VAL A 50 -3.27 44.76 -6.01
CA VAL A 50 -4.04 44.45 -7.21
C VAL A 50 -4.60 45.77 -7.73
N MET A 51 -4.47 46.01 -9.01
CA MET A 51 -5.01 47.19 -9.68
C MET A 51 -5.95 46.74 -10.79
N ILE A 52 -7.18 47.27 -10.76
CA ILE A 52 -8.22 47.02 -11.76
C ILE A 52 -8.90 48.33 -12.16
N SER A 53 -9.62 48.31 -13.27
CA SER A 53 -10.41 49.44 -13.76
C SER A 53 -11.82 49.48 -13.14
N GLU A 54 -12.44 50.66 -13.12
CA GLU A 54 -13.83 50.87 -12.71
C GLU A 54 -14.82 50.04 -13.54
N ASP A 55 -14.48 49.76 -14.80
CA ASP A 55 -15.27 48.93 -15.72
C ASP A 55 -14.76 47.49 -15.86
N SER A 56 -13.75 47.07 -15.08
CA SER A 56 -13.26 45.69 -15.11
C SER A 56 -14.36 44.72 -14.68
N PRO A 57 -14.62 43.65 -15.44
CA PRO A 57 -15.61 42.65 -15.04
C PRO A 57 -15.10 41.81 -13.86
N PHE A 58 -16.01 41.09 -13.21
CA PHE A 58 -15.70 40.29 -12.03
C PHE A 58 -14.56 39.29 -12.25
N GLY A 59 -14.48 38.70 -13.43
CA GLY A 59 -13.43 37.75 -13.76
C GLY A 59 -12.01 38.32 -13.77
N VAL A 60 -11.83 39.60 -14.13
CA VAL A 60 -10.51 40.27 -14.01
C VAL A 60 -10.13 40.39 -12.53
N LEU A 61 -11.06 40.80 -11.67
CA LEU A 61 -10.80 40.84 -10.23
C LEU A 61 -10.47 39.44 -9.68
N ALA A 62 -11.16 38.39 -10.13
CA ALA A 62 -10.90 37.02 -9.69
C ALA A 62 -9.51 36.53 -10.10
N HIS A 63 -9.10 36.81 -11.35
CA HIS A 63 -7.76 36.51 -11.87
C HIS A 63 -6.66 37.19 -11.02
N GLU A 64 -6.76 38.50 -10.83
CA GLU A 64 -5.78 39.26 -10.06
C GLU A 64 -5.72 38.83 -8.59
N PHE A 65 -6.88 38.46 -8.02
CA PHE A 65 -6.92 37.92 -6.67
C PHE A 65 -6.24 36.54 -6.58
N GLY A 66 -6.27 35.75 -7.65
CA GLY A 66 -5.51 34.50 -7.76
C GLY A 66 -4.00 34.71 -7.58
N HIS A 67 -3.43 35.79 -8.13
CA HIS A 67 -2.03 36.16 -7.89
C HIS A 67 -1.74 36.53 -6.44
N ASP A 68 -2.67 37.22 -5.77
CA ASP A 68 -2.54 37.53 -4.34
C ASP A 68 -2.57 36.26 -3.47
N LEU A 69 -3.21 35.19 -3.95
CA LEU A 69 -3.18 33.86 -3.32
C LEU A 69 -1.93 33.03 -3.68
N GLY A 70 -1.11 33.50 -4.64
CA GLY A 70 0.16 32.88 -5.00
C GLY A 70 0.15 32.04 -6.27
N LEU A 71 -0.89 32.15 -7.11
CA LEU A 71 -0.93 31.48 -8.42
C LEU A 71 -0.24 32.32 -9.51
N PRO A 72 0.50 31.70 -10.44
CA PRO A 72 1.05 32.39 -11.61
C PRO A 72 -0.02 32.57 -12.70
N ASP A 73 0.29 33.38 -13.71
CA ASP A 73 -0.41 33.35 -14.99
C ASP A 73 -0.26 31.97 -15.63
N LEU A 74 -1.37 31.44 -16.15
CA LEU A 74 -1.41 30.15 -16.84
C LEU A 74 -1.80 30.27 -18.32
N TYR A 75 -2.08 31.48 -18.81
CA TYR A 75 -2.02 31.75 -20.24
C TYR A 75 -0.57 31.79 -20.70
N ASP A 76 -0.36 31.66 -22.02
CA ASP A 76 0.96 31.82 -22.59
C ASP A 76 1.38 33.30 -22.57
N THR A 77 2.38 33.62 -21.74
CA THR A 77 2.79 35.01 -21.50
C THR A 77 3.48 35.66 -22.71
N ASP A 78 3.95 34.88 -23.69
CA ASP A 78 4.50 35.44 -24.93
C ASP A 78 3.45 35.62 -26.05
N GLY A 79 2.26 35.05 -25.84
CA GLY A 79 1.08 35.20 -26.69
C GLY A 79 1.06 34.28 -27.92
N SER A 80 1.92 33.27 -28.01
CA SER A 80 1.92 32.30 -29.11
C SER A 80 0.73 31.33 -29.05
N THR A 81 0.23 31.02 -27.84
CA THR A 81 -0.86 30.08 -27.58
C THR A 81 -1.84 30.58 -26.49
N LEU A 82 -2.86 29.77 -26.12
CA LEU A 82 -3.84 30.16 -25.09
C LEU A 82 -3.46 29.66 -23.69
N GLY A 83 -2.42 28.83 -23.57
CA GLY A 83 -2.04 28.19 -22.31
C GLY A 83 -3.18 27.31 -21.81
N VAL A 84 -3.67 27.52 -20.58
CA VAL A 84 -4.82 26.74 -20.05
C VAL A 84 -6.19 27.21 -20.57
N GLY A 85 -6.23 28.29 -21.36
CA GLY A 85 -7.44 28.77 -22.03
C GLY A 85 -8.61 29.13 -21.11
N VAL A 86 -9.83 28.83 -21.57
CA VAL A 86 -11.08 29.27 -20.92
C VAL A 86 -11.42 28.45 -19.66
N TRP A 87 -10.67 27.38 -19.40
CA TRP A 87 -10.97 26.39 -18.36
C TRP A 87 -10.38 26.70 -16.99
N ASP A 88 -9.48 27.68 -16.90
CA ASP A 88 -8.97 28.23 -15.63
C ASP A 88 -9.04 29.77 -15.65
N VAL A 89 -9.45 30.36 -14.53
CA VAL A 89 -9.46 31.82 -14.34
C VAL A 89 -8.08 32.44 -14.46
N MET A 90 -7.00 31.69 -14.17
CA MET A 90 -5.62 32.13 -14.36
C MET A 90 -5.18 32.13 -15.84
N GLY A 91 -6.05 31.68 -16.75
CA GLY A 91 -5.93 31.84 -18.20
C GLY A 91 -6.96 32.83 -18.75
N SER A 92 -7.50 32.53 -19.94
CA SER A 92 -8.56 33.33 -20.56
C SER A 92 -9.95 33.11 -19.95
N GLY A 93 -10.08 32.13 -19.03
CA GLY A 93 -11.30 31.85 -18.29
C GLY A 93 -11.82 33.01 -17.46
N SER A 94 -10.95 33.98 -17.12
CA SER A 94 -11.33 35.27 -16.53
C SER A 94 -12.29 36.11 -17.40
N TRP A 95 -12.36 35.83 -18.70
CA TRP A 95 -13.22 36.55 -19.65
C TRP A 95 -14.50 35.82 -20.03
N ASN A 96 -14.78 34.67 -19.42
CA ASN A 96 -15.99 33.89 -19.68
C ASN A 96 -17.27 34.65 -19.29
N GLY A 97 -18.36 34.32 -19.99
CA GLY A 97 -19.68 34.93 -19.78
C GLY A 97 -20.11 35.89 -20.89
N ASN A 98 -21.41 36.24 -20.85
CA ASN A 98 -22.00 37.25 -21.70
C ASN A 98 -22.92 38.15 -20.85
N PRO A 99 -22.51 39.39 -20.51
CA PRO A 99 -21.30 40.10 -20.94
C PRO A 99 -19.96 39.43 -20.56
N ARG A 100 -18.87 39.73 -21.28
CA ARG A 100 -17.56 39.10 -21.05
C ARG A 100 -17.06 39.34 -19.61
N GLY A 101 -16.53 38.29 -18.99
CA GLY A 101 -15.98 38.29 -17.63
C GLY A 101 -17.01 38.28 -16.50
N THR A 102 -18.31 38.11 -16.80
CA THR A 102 -19.35 38.03 -15.75
C THR A 102 -19.49 36.63 -15.15
N SER A 103 -18.97 35.60 -15.81
CA SER A 103 -19.02 34.21 -15.35
C SER A 103 -17.64 33.57 -15.57
N PRO A 104 -16.61 34.03 -14.83
CA PRO A 104 -15.27 33.46 -14.96
C PRO A 104 -15.29 31.97 -14.64
N SER A 105 -14.43 31.17 -15.27
CA SER A 105 -14.29 29.77 -14.86
C SER A 105 -13.78 29.65 -13.42
N GLU A 106 -14.03 28.51 -12.78
CA GLU A 106 -13.33 28.13 -11.57
C GLU A 106 -11.85 27.83 -11.86
N PHE A 107 -11.02 27.93 -10.82
CA PHE A 107 -9.64 27.45 -10.83
C PHE A 107 -9.56 25.96 -11.26
N SER A 108 -8.55 25.61 -12.05
CA SER A 108 -8.24 24.22 -12.43
C SER A 108 -7.95 23.35 -11.20
N ALA A 109 -7.96 22.03 -11.41
CA ALA A 109 -7.49 21.05 -10.43
C ALA A 109 -6.10 21.41 -9.85
N TRP A 110 -5.17 21.87 -10.68
CA TRP A 110 -3.83 22.26 -10.24
C TRP A 110 -3.86 23.49 -9.35
N SER A 111 -4.56 24.54 -9.77
CA SER A 111 -4.72 25.79 -9.02
C SER A 111 -5.37 25.52 -7.65
N LYS A 112 -6.45 24.73 -7.61
CA LYS A 112 -7.11 24.30 -6.35
C LYS A 112 -6.18 23.49 -5.45
N MET A 113 -5.35 22.61 -6.03
CA MET A 113 -4.37 21.83 -5.27
C MET A 113 -3.25 22.71 -4.70
N LYS A 114 -2.68 23.64 -5.49
CA LYS A 114 -1.65 24.59 -5.03
C LYS A 114 -2.14 25.47 -3.89
N LEU A 115 -3.41 25.88 -3.93
CA LEU A 115 -4.06 26.64 -2.87
C LEU A 115 -4.46 25.79 -1.65
N GLY A 116 -4.32 24.46 -1.71
CA GLY A 116 -4.69 23.54 -0.64
C GLY A 116 -6.20 23.35 -0.47
N TRP A 117 -7.01 23.72 -1.48
CA TRP A 117 -8.46 23.57 -1.46
C TRP A 117 -8.90 22.14 -1.80
N VAL A 118 -8.07 21.40 -2.52
CA VAL A 118 -8.24 19.98 -2.79
C VAL A 118 -6.94 19.23 -2.52
N THR A 119 -7.05 18.04 -1.94
CA THR A 119 -5.95 17.06 -1.89
C THR A 119 -6.26 15.97 -2.90
N PRO A 120 -5.51 15.85 -4.00
CA PRO A 120 -5.78 14.83 -5.01
C PRO A 120 -5.65 13.41 -4.45
N ILE A 121 -6.50 12.52 -4.95
CA ILE A 121 -6.46 11.09 -4.66
C ILE A 121 -5.42 10.46 -5.59
N GLU A 122 -4.31 10.00 -5.02
CA GLU A 122 -3.29 9.26 -5.77
C GLU A 122 -3.82 7.91 -6.25
N VAL A 123 -3.80 7.68 -7.56
CA VAL A 123 -4.15 6.39 -8.14
C VAL A 123 -2.93 5.47 -8.07
N THR A 124 -3.01 4.43 -7.24
CA THR A 124 -1.92 3.44 -7.06
C THR A 124 -2.27 2.05 -7.57
N ALA A 125 -3.53 1.81 -7.91
CA ALA A 125 -4.06 0.58 -8.46
C ALA A 125 -5.21 0.91 -9.43
N PRO A 126 -5.57 0.02 -10.37
CA PRO A 126 -6.69 0.25 -11.27
C PRO A 126 -8.00 0.53 -10.50
N LEU A 127 -8.64 1.66 -10.82
CA LEU A 127 -9.98 2.00 -10.35
C LEU A 127 -10.93 1.83 -11.53
N LEU A 128 -11.82 0.85 -11.46
CA LEU A 128 -12.77 0.54 -12.54
C LEU A 128 -14.13 1.15 -12.24
N SER A 129 -14.75 1.76 -13.24
CA SER A 129 -16.04 2.46 -13.14
C SER A 129 -16.05 3.47 -11.98
N GLN A 130 -14.93 4.15 -11.77
CA GLN A 130 -14.74 5.07 -10.66
C GLN A 130 -15.67 6.26 -10.82
N GLN A 131 -16.47 6.54 -9.80
CA GLN A 131 -17.29 7.74 -9.75
C GLN A 131 -16.41 9.00 -9.59
N ILE A 132 -16.58 9.96 -10.49
CA ILE A 132 -15.91 11.26 -10.49
C ILE A 132 -16.99 12.35 -10.48
N ARG A 133 -17.19 12.97 -9.31
CA ARG A 133 -18.20 14.02 -9.13
C ARG A 133 -17.64 15.36 -9.56
N GLN A 134 -18.51 16.21 -10.09
CA GLN A 134 -18.16 17.54 -10.57
C GLN A 134 -17.46 18.38 -9.47
N VAL A 135 -16.45 19.15 -9.85
CA VAL A 135 -15.57 19.83 -8.89
C VAL A 135 -16.18 21.10 -8.28
N GLU A 136 -17.19 21.69 -8.91
CA GLU A 136 -17.81 22.96 -8.47
C GLU A 136 -18.46 22.81 -7.09
N ASN A 137 -18.90 21.59 -6.75
CA ASN A 137 -19.55 21.27 -5.47
C ASN A 137 -18.86 20.12 -4.71
N ASN A 138 -17.75 19.57 -5.21
CA ASN A 138 -17.04 18.45 -4.58
C ASN A 138 -15.52 18.62 -4.70
N SER A 139 -14.78 18.30 -3.64
CA SER A 139 -13.31 18.30 -3.67
C SER A 139 -12.74 16.96 -4.16
N VAL A 140 -13.11 16.53 -5.37
CA VAL A 140 -12.69 15.23 -5.95
C VAL A 140 -11.82 15.46 -7.18
N VAL A 141 -10.53 15.18 -7.03
CA VAL A 141 -9.52 15.21 -8.10
C VAL A 141 -8.67 13.96 -7.96
N TYR A 142 -8.34 13.29 -9.07
CA TYR A 142 -7.42 12.15 -9.07
C TYR A 142 -6.07 12.55 -9.64
N ARG A 143 -4.99 12.02 -9.07
CA ARG A 143 -3.63 12.24 -9.56
C ARG A 143 -3.03 10.97 -10.13
N LEU A 144 -2.52 11.08 -11.35
CA LEU A 144 -1.84 10.03 -12.11
C LEU A 144 -0.35 10.39 -12.21
N THR A 145 0.44 9.96 -11.23
CA THR A 145 1.86 10.35 -11.13
C THR A 145 2.73 9.75 -12.27
N VAL A 146 3.60 10.57 -12.90
CA VAL A 146 4.64 10.09 -13.83
C VAL A 146 5.89 9.71 -13.03
N LYS A 147 6.35 8.46 -13.16
CA LYS A 147 7.35 7.89 -12.24
C LYS A 147 8.82 8.22 -12.58
N ASP A 148 9.14 8.57 -13.82
CA ASP A 148 10.53 8.89 -14.24
C ASP A 148 10.94 10.34 -14.01
N ALA A 149 10.01 11.22 -13.62
CA ALA A 149 10.36 12.56 -13.18
C ALA A 149 11.14 12.47 -11.85
N SER A 150 12.40 12.92 -11.88
CA SER A 150 13.38 12.82 -10.78
C SER A 150 12.92 13.39 -9.41
N SER A 151 11.73 13.97 -9.33
CA SER A 151 11.09 14.57 -8.16
C SER A 151 9.58 14.26 -8.02
N ARG A 152 8.96 13.41 -8.86
CA ARG A 152 7.48 13.33 -9.03
C ARG A 152 6.83 14.69 -9.34
N SER A 153 7.58 15.62 -9.95
CA SER A 153 7.07 16.92 -10.35
C SER A 153 6.05 16.81 -11.49
N GLU A 154 6.12 15.72 -12.25
CA GLU A 154 5.27 15.49 -13.41
C GLU A 154 4.13 14.50 -13.14
N TYR A 155 2.91 14.84 -13.54
CA TYR A 155 1.71 14.05 -13.29
C TYR A 155 0.52 14.54 -14.12
N PHE A 156 -0.52 13.71 -14.24
CA PHE A 156 -1.82 14.16 -14.70
C PHE A 156 -2.79 14.38 -13.53
N LEU A 157 -3.67 15.37 -13.64
CA LEU A 157 -4.83 15.54 -12.76
C LEU A 157 -6.12 15.29 -13.55
N VAL A 158 -7.04 14.53 -12.98
CA VAL A 158 -8.33 14.21 -13.58
C VAL A 158 -9.44 14.81 -12.72
N GLU A 159 -10.24 15.69 -13.31
CA GLU A 159 -11.41 16.31 -12.68
C GLU A 159 -12.64 16.23 -13.59
N ASN A 160 -13.83 16.36 -13.02
CA ASN A 160 -15.08 16.50 -13.78
C ASN A 160 -15.56 17.95 -13.66
N ARG A 161 -15.82 18.60 -14.80
CA ARG A 161 -16.33 19.97 -14.90
C ARG A 161 -17.73 19.99 -15.49
N GLU A 162 -18.61 20.80 -14.90
CA GLU A 162 -19.97 21.01 -15.36
C GLU A 162 -20.28 22.49 -15.51
N GLN A 163 -21.15 22.83 -16.47
CA GLN A 163 -21.68 24.19 -16.67
C GLN A 163 -22.61 24.62 -15.52
N ALA A 164 -22.05 24.83 -14.34
CA ALA A 164 -22.76 25.15 -13.11
C ALA A 164 -22.05 26.28 -12.33
N GLY A 165 -22.82 27.12 -11.63
CA GLY A 165 -22.24 28.21 -10.85
C GLY A 165 -21.46 29.20 -11.72
N PHE A 166 -20.20 29.46 -11.35
CA PHE A 166 -19.32 30.34 -12.13
C PHE A 166 -18.87 29.71 -13.46
N ASP A 167 -18.83 28.38 -13.53
CA ASP A 167 -18.55 27.61 -14.75
C ASP A 167 -19.73 27.56 -15.73
N ALA A 168 -20.86 28.22 -15.46
CA ALA A 168 -22.04 28.21 -16.32
C ALA A 168 -21.78 28.71 -17.77
N ALA A 169 -20.68 29.43 -18.00
CA ALA A 169 -20.27 29.93 -19.30
C ALA A 169 -19.11 29.15 -19.94
N LEU A 170 -18.66 28.04 -19.34
CA LEU A 170 -17.73 27.12 -20.00
C LEU A 170 -18.35 26.59 -21.31
N PRO A 171 -17.54 26.27 -22.32
CA PRO A 171 -18.07 25.84 -23.61
C PRO A 171 -18.67 24.42 -23.57
N GLY A 172 -18.25 23.57 -22.63
CA GLY A 172 -18.75 22.20 -22.47
C GLY A 172 -18.66 21.67 -21.04
N SER A 173 -19.13 20.43 -20.86
CA SER A 173 -19.04 19.66 -19.60
C SER A 173 -18.34 18.32 -19.87
N GLY A 174 -17.57 17.82 -18.91
CA GLY A 174 -16.93 16.51 -19.01
C GLY A 174 -15.71 16.36 -18.12
N ILE A 175 -14.95 15.28 -18.36
CA ILE A 175 -13.68 15.07 -17.68
C ILE A 175 -12.61 15.94 -18.31
N LEU A 176 -11.96 16.79 -17.52
CA LEU A 176 -10.71 17.44 -17.92
C LEU A 176 -9.53 16.62 -17.40
N VAL A 177 -8.50 16.51 -18.24
CA VAL A 177 -7.21 15.92 -17.90
C VAL A 177 -6.15 17.01 -18.01
N TRP A 178 -5.49 17.34 -16.91
CA TRP A 178 -4.43 18.33 -16.87
C TRP A 178 -3.07 17.64 -16.83
N HIS A 179 -2.12 17.99 -17.69
CA HIS A 179 -0.73 17.53 -17.64
C HIS A 179 0.13 18.59 -16.96
N ILE A 180 0.78 18.21 -15.86
CA ILE A 180 1.50 19.12 -14.97
C ILE A 180 2.98 18.75 -14.93
N ASP A 181 3.86 19.74 -14.89
CA ASP A 181 5.23 19.59 -14.40
C ASP A 181 5.65 20.74 -13.47
N ASP A 182 5.64 20.45 -12.16
CA ASP A 182 6.02 21.39 -11.10
C ASP A 182 7.52 21.78 -11.11
N SER A 183 8.34 21.22 -12.01
CA SER A 183 9.74 21.61 -12.17
C SER A 183 9.93 22.82 -13.10
N VAL A 184 8.91 23.18 -13.86
CA VAL A 184 8.87 24.35 -14.75
C VAL A 184 8.16 25.52 -14.03
N GLN A 185 8.37 26.75 -14.49
CA GLN A 185 7.88 27.95 -13.78
C GLN A 185 6.60 28.56 -14.36
N ASN A 186 6.27 28.28 -15.62
CA ASN A 186 5.21 28.95 -16.40
C ASN A 186 4.81 28.11 -17.64
N ASN A 187 3.96 28.68 -18.50
CA ASN A 187 3.40 28.04 -19.69
C ASN A 187 3.95 28.61 -21.02
N ASP A 188 5.08 29.33 -21.00
CA ASP A 188 5.65 30.02 -22.19
C ASP A 188 6.46 29.09 -23.13
N ASN A 189 6.44 27.78 -22.87
CA ASN A 189 7.09 26.77 -23.69
C ASN A 189 6.04 25.75 -24.10
N GLU A 190 5.61 25.81 -25.36
CA GLU A 190 4.52 24.98 -25.90
C GLU A 190 4.85 23.50 -25.91
N ALA A 191 6.14 23.13 -25.84
CA ALA A 191 6.58 21.75 -25.76
C ALA A 191 6.68 21.22 -24.31
N HIS A 192 6.67 22.10 -23.31
CA HIS A 192 6.87 21.75 -21.89
C HIS A 192 6.31 22.83 -20.96
N ARG A 193 5.02 22.71 -20.62
CA ARG A 193 4.28 23.67 -19.80
C ARG A 193 4.28 23.28 -18.32
N LEU A 194 4.05 24.27 -17.46
CA LEU A 194 3.76 24.04 -16.05
C LEU A 194 2.39 23.37 -15.86
N VAL A 195 1.36 23.90 -16.53
CA VAL A 195 -0.01 23.36 -16.55
C VAL A 195 -0.52 23.34 -17.98
N ASP A 196 -0.90 22.17 -18.46
CA ASP A 196 -1.42 21.97 -19.80
C ASP A 196 -2.78 21.28 -19.74
N LEU A 197 -3.75 21.74 -20.53
CA LEU A 197 -4.99 21.00 -20.70
C LEU A 197 -4.77 19.97 -21.80
N VAL A 198 -5.16 18.72 -21.55
CA VAL A 198 -5.09 17.66 -22.54
C VAL A 198 -6.47 17.53 -23.17
N GLU A 199 -6.71 18.26 -24.27
CA GLU A 199 -8.00 18.32 -24.95
C GLU A 199 -8.38 16.98 -25.60
N ALA A 200 -9.66 16.63 -25.59
CA ALA A 200 -10.13 15.34 -26.09
C ALA A 200 -10.15 15.24 -27.63
N ASP A 201 -10.21 16.36 -28.33
CA ASP A 201 -10.39 16.45 -29.78
C ASP A 201 -9.19 17.03 -30.54
N GLU A 202 -8.15 17.54 -29.86
CA GLU A 202 -7.03 18.20 -30.52
C GLU A 202 -5.79 17.29 -30.71
N ALA A 203 -5.52 16.92 -31.96
CA ALA A 203 -4.37 16.10 -32.34
C ALA A 203 -3.03 16.86 -32.36
N ALA A 204 -3.09 18.18 -32.60
CA ALA A 204 -2.00 19.15 -32.60
C ALA A 204 -2.62 20.55 -32.78
N GLY A 205 -2.51 21.38 -31.76
CA GLY A 205 -3.18 22.66 -31.58
C GLY A 205 -3.28 22.90 -30.08
N ASP A 206 -3.12 24.15 -29.64
CA ASP A 206 -3.42 24.53 -28.26
C ASP A 206 -4.54 25.56 -28.32
N SER A 207 -5.77 25.07 -28.43
CA SER A 207 -6.96 25.91 -28.44
C SER A 207 -7.98 25.53 -27.37
N PRO A 208 -7.61 25.49 -26.07
CA PRO A 208 -8.48 25.10 -24.96
C PRO A 208 -9.61 26.13 -24.72
N ASN A 209 -10.59 26.17 -25.63
CA ASN A 209 -11.61 27.20 -25.72
C ASN A 209 -12.99 26.69 -26.20
N ASP A 210 -13.18 25.39 -26.40
CA ASP A 210 -14.40 24.86 -27.01
C ASP A 210 -15.01 23.62 -26.33
N ALA A 211 -16.17 23.19 -26.82
CA ALA A 211 -16.98 22.15 -26.16
C ALA A 211 -16.44 20.72 -26.38
N GLY A 212 -15.47 20.56 -27.28
CA GLY A 212 -14.77 19.32 -27.59
C GLY A 212 -13.62 19.01 -26.64
N ASP A 213 -13.08 20.01 -25.94
CA ASP A 213 -11.95 19.84 -25.01
C ASP A 213 -12.20 18.79 -23.91
N PRO A 214 -13.39 18.70 -23.27
CA PRO A 214 -13.63 17.72 -22.23
C PRO A 214 -13.86 16.31 -22.77
N TRP A 215 -13.28 15.32 -22.08
CA TRP A 215 -13.51 13.91 -22.37
C TRP A 215 -14.88 13.46 -21.87
N ALA A 216 -15.77 13.04 -22.77
CA ALA A 216 -17.09 12.49 -22.44
C ALA A 216 -17.57 11.44 -23.46
N SER A 217 -18.42 10.49 -23.02
CA SER A 217 -19.02 9.44 -23.86
C SER A 217 -18.00 8.62 -24.68
N ASN A 218 -16.79 8.42 -24.14
CA ASN A 218 -15.67 7.87 -24.88
C ASN A 218 -15.13 6.59 -24.21
N ALA A 219 -15.35 5.44 -24.86
CA ALA A 219 -14.84 4.17 -24.39
C ALA A 219 -13.31 4.09 -24.49
N LEU A 220 -12.74 4.67 -25.56
CA LEU A 220 -11.30 4.68 -25.80
C LEU A 220 -10.59 5.79 -25.02
N GLY A 221 -11.27 6.87 -24.60
CA GLY A 221 -10.74 7.94 -23.75
C GLY A 221 -9.28 8.33 -24.00
N PHE A 222 -8.58 8.65 -22.90
CA PHE A 222 -7.19 9.08 -22.89
C PHE A 222 -6.25 7.89 -22.60
N GLY A 223 -5.11 7.82 -23.28
CA GLY A 223 -4.03 6.90 -22.94
C GLY A 223 -2.92 6.82 -23.99
N PRO A 224 -2.09 5.76 -24.01
CA PRO A 224 -0.90 5.73 -24.85
C PRO A 224 -1.19 5.66 -26.36
N ASP A 225 -2.40 5.23 -26.72
CA ASP A 225 -2.94 5.07 -28.07
C ASP A 225 -3.91 6.20 -28.48
N SER A 226 -4.16 7.19 -27.62
CA SER A 226 -4.94 8.38 -27.99
C SER A 226 -4.05 9.45 -28.63
N ASN A 227 -4.66 10.49 -29.19
CA ASN A 227 -3.98 11.71 -29.60
C ASN A 227 -4.83 12.91 -29.15
N PRO A 228 -4.41 13.71 -28.16
CA PRO A 228 -3.11 13.67 -27.47
C PRO A 228 -2.95 12.38 -26.65
N ASN A 229 -1.71 11.91 -26.50
CA ASN A 229 -1.40 10.66 -25.82
C ASN A 229 -1.01 10.90 -24.35
N SER A 230 -1.01 9.84 -23.55
CA SER A 230 -0.68 9.92 -22.13
C SER A 230 0.80 9.83 -21.80
N ASN A 231 1.70 10.10 -22.74
CA ASN A 231 3.12 10.15 -22.43
C ASN A 231 3.46 11.44 -21.67
N GLY A 232 4.46 11.36 -20.81
CA GLY A 232 5.02 12.55 -20.18
C GLY A 232 5.85 13.36 -21.19
N TYR A 233 6.28 14.54 -20.74
CA TYR A 233 7.21 15.39 -21.46
C TYR A 233 8.48 14.62 -21.83
N GLY A 234 9.05 14.95 -23.00
CA GLY A 234 10.09 14.11 -23.61
C GLY A 234 9.57 12.80 -24.21
N ASN A 235 8.25 12.66 -24.36
CA ASN A 235 7.55 11.49 -24.91
C ASN A 235 7.82 10.21 -24.10
N ILE A 236 7.92 10.34 -22.78
CA ILE A 236 8.17 9.23 -21.87
C ILE A 236 6.86 8.46 -21.67
N ARG A 237 6.83 7.18 -22.06
CA ARG A 237 5.63 6.35 -21.88
C ARG A 237 5.30 6.21 -20.40
N THR A 238 4.10 6.64 -20.01
CA THR A 238 3.61 6.54 -18.62
C THR A 238 2.72 5.32 -18.38
N GLY A 239 2.12 4.80 -19.45
CA GLY A 239 1.15 3.71 -19.39
C GLY A 239 -0.25 4.10 -18.89
N TRP A 240 -0.45 5.32 -18.38
CA TRP A 240 -1.73 5.78 -17.83
C TRP A 240 -2.87 5.77 -18.85
N LYS A 241 -4.08 5.45 -18.39
CA LYS A 241 -5.29 5.33 -19.19
C LYS A 241 -6.48 5.84 -18.38
N VAL A 242 -7.29 6.69 -19.01
CA VAL A 242 -8.63 7.10 -18.55
C VAL A 242 -9.62 6.60 -19.61
N ARG A 243 -10.33 5.50 -19.32
CA ARG A 243 -11.14 4.76 -20.31
C ARG A 243 -12.58 4.63 -19.86
N ASN A 244 -13.44 4.13 -20.76
CA ASN A 244 -14.85 3.84 -20.45
C ASN A 244 -15.56 5.03 -19.80
N ILE A 245 -15.32 6.21 -20.37
CA ILE A 245 -15.83 7.49 -19.85
C ILE A 245 -17.32 7.58 -20.16
N SER A 246 -18.14 7.79 -19.12
CA SER A 246 -19.58 7.95 -19.26
C SER A 246 -19.96 9.24 -20.02
N PRO A 247 -21.24 9.43 -20.38
CA PRO A 247 -21.74 10.74 -20.78
C PRO A 247 -21.49 11.80 -19.71
N ALA A 248 -21.37 13.06 -20.14
CA ALA A 248 -21.22 14.22 -19.27
C ALA A 248 -22.40 14.34 -18.31
N GLY A 249 -22.12 14.81 -17.10
CA GLY A 249 -23.08 15.02 -16.04
C GLY A 249 -22.39 15.26 -14.69
N ALA A 250 -23.15 15.77 -13.72
CA ALA A 250 -22.70 16.08 -12.36
C ALA A 250 -21.92 14.95 -11.64
N SER A 251 -22.11 13.71 -12.09
CA SER A 251 -21.31 12.56 -11.70
C SER A 251 -21.03 11.70 -12.92
N MET A 252 -19.77 11.62 -13.32
CA MET A 252 -19.29 10.75 -14.39
C MET A 252 -18.65 9.48 -13.82
N THR A 253 -18.45 8.47 -14.67
CA THR A 253 -17.64 7.29 -14.36
C THR A 253 -16.53 7.11 -15.39
N ALA A 254 -15.35 6.69 -14.95
CA ALA A 254 -14.24 6.31 -15.81
C ALA A 254 -13.37 5.21 -15.17
N ASP A 255 -12.67 4.44 -16.00
CA ASP A 255 -11.62 3.53 -15.57
C ASP A 255 -10.28 4.29 -15.52
N LEU A 256 -9.68 4.40 -14.34
CA LEU A 256 -8.35 4.98 -14.12
C LEU A 256 -7.36 3.85 -13.92
N SER A 257 -6.50 3.60 -14.90
CA SER A 257 -5.58 2.46 -14.88
C SER A 257 -4.27 2.79 -15.57
N ARG A 258 -3.26 1.93 -15.45
CA ARG A 258 -2.06 2.03 -16.26
C ARG A 258 -1.58 0.67 -16.71
N ASP A 259 -0.99 0.62 -17.90
CA ASP A 259 -0.18 -0.53 -18.31
C ASP A 259 1.02 -0.65 -17.37
N VAL A 260 1.31 -1.89 -17.01
CA VAL A 260 2.50 -2.24 -16.23
C VAL A 260 3.51 -2.75 -17.26
N ASP A 261 4.45 -1.90 -17.60
CA ASP A 261 5.55 -2.16 -18.52
C ASP A 261 6.66 -2.97 -17.83
N ASP A 262 7.02 -2.64 -16.58
CA ASP A 262 8.18 -3.19 -15.87
C ASP A 262 7.75 -3.77 -14.49
N ASP A 263 7.56 -5.09 -14.40
CA ASP A 263 7.14 -5.76 -13.17
C ASP A 263 7.67 -7.21 -13.09
N LEU A 264 8.41 -7.50 -12.02
CA LEU A 264 8.82 -8.84 -11.65
C LEU A 264 8.22 -9.21 -10.29
N ALA A 265 7.38 -10.24 -10.27
CA ALA A 265 6.72 -10.68 -9.05
C ALA A 265 7.33 -11.98 -8.50
N ILE A 266 7.45 -12.07 -7.17
CA ILE A 266 7.62 -13.35 -6.47
C ILE A 266 6.25 -14.01 -6.30
N VAL A 267 5.94 -14.99 -7.15
CA VAL A 267 4.61 -15.60 -7.15
C VAL A 267 4.48 -16.73 -6.12
N ARG A 268 5.59 -17.39 -5.76
CA ARG A 268 5.58 -18.54 -4.84
C ARG A 268 6.94 -18.78 -4.22
N ILE A 269 6.93 -19.23 -2.96
CA ILE A 269 8.07 -19.87 -2.30
C ILE A 269 7.62 -21.30 -1.97
N ASN A 270 8.23 -22.30 -2.58
CA ASN A 270 8.04 -23.70 -2.21
C ASN A 270 9.13 -24.08 -1.21
N HIS A 271 8.73 -24.67 -0.10
CA HIS A 271 9.60 -25.11 0.97
C HIS A 271 8.95 -26.27 1.72
N PRO A 272 9.73 -27.11 2.44
CA PRO A 272 9.16 -28.05 3.39
C PRO A 272 8.50 -27.30 4.54
N ILE A 273 7.45 -27.87 5.13
CA ILE A 273 6.78 -27.26 6.29
C ILE A 273 7.70 -27.26 7.53
N ALA A 274 8.39 -28.38 7.75
CA ALA A 274 9.29 -28.57 8.86
C ALA A 274 10.41 -29.55 8.48
N VAL A 275 11.56 -29.36 9.09
CA VAL A 275 12.73 -30.21 8.86
C VAL A 275 13.40 -30.61 10.18
N ALA A 276 14.15 -31.71 10.17
CA ALA A 276 14.95 -32.09 11.32
C ALA A 276 16.13 -31.11 11.48
N VAL A 277 16.52 -30.79 12.72
CA VAL A 277 17.77 -30.05 12.97
C VAL A 277 18.94 -30.79 12.31
N THR A 278 19.86 -30.04 11.72
CA THR A 278 21.00 -30.47 10.88
C THR A 278 20.67 -30.99 9.48
N SER A 279 19.39 -31.12 9.13
CA SER A 279 19.01 -31.47 7.76
C SER A 279 19.07 -30.27 6.81
N THR A 280 19.06 -30.55 5.51
CA THR A 280 19.06 -29.52 4.46
C THR A 280 17.64 -29.03 4.20
N VAL A 281 17.45 -27.72 4.28
CA VAL A 281 16.24 -27.04 3.80
C VAL A 281 16.41 -26.76 2.32
N ASN A 282 15.46 -27.21 1.50
CA ASN A 282 15.39 -26.91 0.07
C ASN A 282 14.27 -25.92 -0.19
N VAL A 283 14.61 -24.81 -0.84
CA VAL A 283 13.67 -23.72 -1.17
C VAL A 283 13.67 -23.50 -2.67
N SER A 284 12.50 -23.34 -3.27
CA SER A 284 12.34 -22.96 -4.67
C SER A 284 11.43 -21.73 -4.76
N VAL A 285 11.97 -20.62 -5.24
CA VAL A 285 11.24 -19.37 -5.44
C VAL A 285 10.87 -19.27 -6.91
N THR A 286 9.58 -19.09 -7.19
CA THR A 286 9.09 -18.83 -8.53
C THR A 286 8.94 -17.33 -8.73
N VAL A 287 9.62 -16.80 -9.74
CA VAL A 287 9.50 -15.41 -10.22
C VAL A 287 8.70 -15.39 -11.51
N ARG A 288 7.90 -14.36 -11.71
CA ARG A 288 7.17 -14.13 -12.96
C ARG A 288 7.45 -12.71 -13.48
N ASN A 289 7.71 -12.58 -14.77
CA ASN A 289 7.62 -11.28 -15.42
C ASN A 289 6.14 -10.96 -15.71
N GLN A 290 5.57 -10.03 -14.94
CA GLN A 290 4.18 -9.59 -15.08
C GLN A 290 4.07 -8.32 -15.92
N GLY A 291 5.17 -7.60 -16.11
CA GLY A 291 5.24 -6.42 -16.95
C GLY A 291 5.21 -6.74 -18.44
N ALA A 292 4.84 -5.75 -19.24
CA ALA A 292 4.77 -5.87 -20.70
C ALA A 292 6.15 -5.96 -21.37
N ARG A 293 7.23 -5.51 -20.73
CA ARG A 293 8.60 -5.49 -21.26
C ARG A 293 9.41 -6.70 -20.80
N MET A 294 10.30 -7.15 -21.68
CA MET A 294 11.32 -8.14 -21.32
C MET A 294 12.31 -7.53 -20.33
N GLN A 295 12.56 -8.24 -19.24
CA GLN A 295 13.55 -7.84 -18.24
C GLN A 295 14.89 -8.51 -18.51
N SER A 296 15.98 -7.76 -18.29
CA SER A 296 17.35 -8.26 -18.44
C SER A 296 18.08 -8.20 -17.10
N VAL A 297 18.98 -9.17 -16.88
CA VAL A 297 19.76 -9.28 -15.63
C VAL A 297 18.84 -9.33 -14.40
N VAL A 298 17.93 -10.30 -14.37
CA VAL A 298 17.00 -10.51 -13.26
C VAL A 298 17.77 -11.05 -12.07
N ASN A 299 17.82 -10.29 -10.98
CA ASN A 299 18.48 -10.71 -9.75
C ASN A 299 17.44 -11.09 -8.71
N VAL A 300 17.56 -12.30 -8.18
CA VAL A 300 16.69 -12.81 -7.12
C VAL A 300 17.57 -13.12 -5.91
N THR A 301 17.15 -12.61 -4.75
CA THR A 301 17.84 -12.80 -3.48
C THR A 301 16.94 -13.58 -2.54
N LEU A 302 17.50 -14.60 -1.88
CA LEU A 302 16.90 -15.25 -0.73
C LEU A 302 17.72 -14.90 0.51
N ARG A 303 17.12 -14.17 1.43
CA ARG A 303 17.64 -13.99 2.79
C ARG A 303 16.91 -14.93 3.73
N VAL A 304 17.60 -15.36 4.77
CA VAL A 304 17.07 -16.31 5.75
C VAL A 304 17.36 -15.75 7.13
N TYR A 305 16.37 -15.74 8.02
CA TYR A 305 16.52 -15.25 9.39
C TYR A 305 16.08 -16.31 10.38
N LEU A 306 16.76 -16.41 11.53
CA LEU A 306 16.40 -17.35 12.59
C LEU A 306 15.57 -16.65 13.68
N ASP A 307 14.36 -17.15 13.90
CA ASP A 307 13.34 -16.75 14.90
C ASP A 307 12.81 -15.31 14.82
N SER A 308 13.62 -14.35 14.40
CA SER A 308 13.32 -12.92 14.35
C SER A 308 13.64 -12.33 12.97
N PHE A 309 12.71 -11.58 12.39
CA PHE A 309 12.92 -10.89 11.11
C PHE A 309 13.70 -9.58 11.31
N THR A 310 14.99 -9.71 11.61
CA THR A 310 15.90 -8.58 11.88
C THR A 310 17.28 -8.85 11.31
N PRO A 311 18.05 -7.83 10.89
CA PRO A 311 19.40 -8.04 10.35
C PRO A 311 20.35 -8.82 11.27
N ALA A 312 20.20 -8.70 12.59
CA ALA A 312 21.03 -9.42 13.57
C ALA A 312 20.76 -10.93 13.62
N ALA A 313 19.62 -11.38 13.10
CA ALA A 313 19.20 -12.77 13.08
C ALA A 313 19.39 -13.43 11.70
N GLU A 314 19.98 -12.72 10.73
CA GLU A 314 20.22 -13.24 9.39
C GLU A 314 21.22 -14.40 9.41
N VAL A 315 20.84 -15.50 8.76
CA VAL A 315 21.63 -16.71 8.58
C VAL A 315 22.27 -16.64 7.20
N ASN A 316 23.60 -16.73 7.17
CA ASN A 316 24.33 -16.75 5.91
C ASN A 316 24.06 -18.06 5.16
N ILE A 317 23.54 -17.95 3.94
CA ILE A 317 23.40 -19.07 3.01
C ILE A 317 24.31 -18.88 1.80
N THR A 318 24.78 -20.00 1.24
CA THR A 318 25.60 -19.97 0.02
C THR A 318 24.78 -19.48 -1.16
N ASN A 319 25.35 -18.60 -1.99
CA ASN A 319 24.72 -18.11 -3.21
C ASN A 319 23.34 -17.47 -2.97
N SER A 320 23.20 -16.70 -1.89
CA SER A 320 21.95 -16.02 -1.51
C SER A 320 21.36 -15.19 -2.64
N ARG A 321 22.18 -14.67 -3.55
CA ARG A 321 21.76 -13.97 -4.77
C ARG A 321 22.02 -14.80 -6.01
N GLN A 322 21.00 -14.98 -6.84
CA GLN A 322 21.10 -15.61 -8.16
C GLN A 322 20.70 -14.63 -9.25
N SER A 323 21.32 -14.75 -10.42
CA SER A 323 21.03 -13.91 -11.58
C SER A 323 20.52 -14.76 -12.75
N TRP A 324 19.55 -14.24 -13.49
CA TRP A 324 19.06 -14.83 -14.73
C TRP A 324 19.17 -13.83 -15.90
N PRO A 325 19.63 -14.25 -17.10
CA PRO A 325 19.96 -13.31 -18.16
C PRO A 325 18.76 -12.48 -18.65
N THR A 326 17.64 -13.13 -18.92
CA THR A 326 16.45 -12.48 -19.51
C THR A 326 15.18 -13.21 -19.09
N MET A 327 14.11 -12.45 -18.83
CA MET A 327 12.76 -13.00 -18.67
C MET A 327 11.78 -12.27 -19.59
N ILE A 328 11.15 -13.01 -20.52
CA ILE A 328 10.13 -12.43 -21.40
C ILE A 328 8.80 -12.24 -20.67
N THR A 329 7.93 -11.38 -21.20
CA THR A 329 6.59 -11.11 -20.69
C THR A 329 5.81 -12.40 -20.42
N GLY A 330 5.31 -12.54 -19.19
CA GLY A 330 4.55 -13.71 -18.75
C GLY A 330 5.35 -14.95 -18.37
N GLU A 331 6.69 -14.95 -18.56
CA GLU A 331 7.56 -16.09 -18.23
C GLU A 331 7.59 -16.35 -16.72
N PHE A 332 7.55 -17.63 -16.34
CA PHE A 332 7.82 -18.11 -14.98
C PHE A 332 9.21 -18.74 -14.90
N ARG A 333 9.94 -18.45 -13.82
CA ARG A 333 11.28 -18.99 -13.58
C ARG A 333 11.43 -19.42 -12.14
N ASN A 334 11.93 -20.64 -11.93
CA ASN A 334 12.25 -21.15 -10.60
C ASN A 334 13.73 -20.92 -10.30
N PHE A 335 14.01 -20.40 -9.11
CA PHE A 335 15.34 -20.26 -8.52
C PHE A 335 15.39 -21.12 -7.26
N THR A 336 16.45 -21.90 -7.07
CA THR A 336 16.52 -22.88 -5.99
C THR A 336 17.71 -22.63 -5.08
N TRP A 337 17.48 -22.76 -3.77
CA TRP A 337 18.51 -22.69 -2.74
C TRP A 337 18.43 -23.90 -1.82
N SER A 338 19.57 -24.27 -1.27
CA SER A 338 19.68 -25.28 -0.23
C SER A 338 20.60 -24.79 0.87
N PHE A 339 20.19 -24.91 2.12
CA PHE A 339 20.99 -24.54 3.27
C PHE A 339 20.76 -25.48 4.46
N PRO A 340 21.76 -25.68 5.33
CA PRO A 340 21.59 -26.54 6.51
C PRO A 340 20.82 -25.81 7.63
N ALA A 341 19.84 -26.49 8.22
CA ALA A 341 19.17 -26.03 9.44
C ALA A 341 20.05 -26.35 10.68
N THR A 342 21.09 -25.55 10.91
CA THR A 342 22.11 -25.82 11.95
C THR A 342 21.60 -25.78 13.39
N SER A 343 20.49 -25.09 13.63
CA SER A 343 19.85 -24.96 14.96
C SER A 343 18.35 -25.21 14.86
N ALA A 344 17.74 -25.59 15.99
CA ALA A 344 16.30 -25.56 16.11
C ALA A 344 15.81 -24.10 16.07
N GLY A 345 14.60 -23.90 15.55
CA GLY A 345 13.98 -22.59 15.44
C GLY A 345 13.26 -22.41 14.11
N ARG A 346 12.69 -21.23 13.96
CA ARG A 346 11.98 -20.83 12.76
C ARG A 346 12.93 -20.13 11.80
N TYR A 347 13.07 -20.66 10.60
CA TYR A 347 13.80 -20.02 9.51
C TYR A 347 12.82 -19.22 8.67
N ILE A 348 12.82 -17.90 8.83
CA ILE A 348 12.03 -16.96 8.03
C ILE A 348 12.73 -16.78 6.69
N LEU A 349 12.03 -17.09 5.61
CA LEU A 349 12.49 -16.98 4.24
C LEU A 349 12.02 -15.65 3.66
N ASP A 350 12.96 -14.87 3.14
CA ASP A 350 12.72 -13.55 2.57
C ASP A 350 13.22 -13.55 1.14
N ALA A 351 12.30 -13.79 0.21
CA ALA A 351 12.60 -13.87 -1.20
C ALA A 351 12.25 -12.55 -1.88
N ARG A 352 13.22 -11.98 -2.58
CA ARG A 352 13.13 -10.69 -3.24
C ARG A 352 13.63 -10.76 -4.66
N VAL A 353 12.92 -10.13 -5.59
CA VAL A 353 13.41 -9.82 -6.93
C VAL A 353 13.69 -8.33 -7.04
N ASP A 354 14.87 -7.97 -7.53
CA ASP A 354 15.26 -6.58 -7.70
C ASP A 354 14.96 -6.10 -9.12
N LEU A 355 14.11 -5.07 -9.24
CA LEU A 355 13.96 -4.31 -10.48
C LEU A 355 13.93 -2.81 -10.16
N ARG A 356 14.85 -2.05 -10.78
CA ARG A 356 15.11 -0.63 -10.44
C ARG A 356 13.90 0.27 -10.67
N LEU A 357 13.11 -0.02 -11.71
CA LEU A 357 11.92 0.72 -12.10
C LEU A 357 10.68 -0.17 -12.00
N ASP A 358 10.67 -1.08 -11.02
CA ASP A 358 9.52 -1.95 -10.83
C ASP A 358 8.27 -1.14 -10.49
N GLU A 359 7.19 -1.50 -11.15
CA GLU A 359 5.94 -0.76 -11.11
C GLU A 359 5.00 -1.23 -10.01
N ILE A 360 5.15 -2.45 -9.48
CA ILE A 360 4.32 -3.04 -8.41
C ILE A 360 5.22 -3.58 -7.29
N LEU A 361 5.86 -2.67 -6.56
CA LEU A 361 6.79 -3.01 -5.48
C LEU A 361 6.23 -4.00 -4.44
N GLU A 362 4.91 -4.01 -4.24
CA GLU A 362 4.21 -4.89 -3.31
C GLU A 362 4.39 -6.39 -3.60
N ASN A 363 4.67 -6.77 -4.85
CA ASN A 363 4.77 -8.17 -5.28
C ASN A 363 6.24 -8.66 -5.44
N ASN A 364 7.22 -7.76 -5.29
CA ASN A 364 8.65 -8.05 -5.49
C ASN A 364 9.28 -8.86 -4.37
N GLU A 365 8.64 -8.88 -3.21
CA GLU A 365 9.20 -9.45 -1.99
C GLU A 365 8.12 -10.24 -1.27
N ARG A 366 8.42 -11.48 -0.91
CA ARG A 366 7.49 -12.41 -0.28
C ARG A 366 8.16 -13.10 0.89
N LEU A 367 7.39 -13.28 1.96
CA LEU A 367 7.84 -14.01 3.13
C LEU A 367 7.24 -15.42 3.18
N ALA A 368 8.00 -16.34 3.74
CA ALA A 368 7.55 -17.67 4.15
C ALA A 368 8.36 -18.14 5.35
N HIS A 369 8.09 -19.33 5.89
CA HIS A 369 8.90 -19.91 6.96
C HIS A 369 9.02 -21.43 6.88
N VAL A 370 10.14 -21.93 7.39
CA VAL A 370 10.36 -23.37 7.64
C VAL A 370 10.75 -23.52 9.09
N THR A 371 10.13 -24.46 9.80
CA THR A 371 10.52 -24.72 11.19
C THR A 371 11.48 -25.90 11.29
N ALA A 372 12.69 -25.66 11.78
CA ALA A 372 13.63 -26.72 12.13
C ALA A 372 13.41 -27.15 13.58
N ARG A 373 13.16 -28.43 13.79
CA ARG A 373 12.86 -28.97 15.12
C ARG A 373 13.48 -30.35 15.31
N THR A 374 13.63 -30.79 16.56
CA THR A 374 13.98 -32.18 16.82
C THR A 374 12.76 -33.03 16.46
N LEU A 375 12.91 -33.88 15.45
CA LEU A 375 11.85 -34.76 14.95
C LEU A 375 12.17 -36.19 15.36
N TYR A 376 11.26 -36.79 16.14
CA TYR A 376 11.31 -38.21 16.49
C TYR A 376 10.54 -39.04 15.45
N LEU A 377 9.46 -38.47 14.92
CA LEU A 377 8.65 -39.01 13.83
C LEU A 377 8.26 -37.86 12.91
N GLN A 378 8.28 -38.10 11.60
CA GLN A 378 7.71 -37.20 10.60
C GLN A 378 7.05 -38.04 9.52
N ASN A 379 5.83 -37.67 9.13
CA ASN A 379 5.12 -38.21 7.98
C ASN A 379 4.41 -37.07 7.27
N ASP A 380 4.98 -36.68 6.12
CA ASP A 380 4.45 -35.71 5.16
C ASP A 380 3.47 -36.35 4.17
N VAL A 381 3.23 -37.66 4.27
CA VAL A 381 2.30 -38.45 3.43
C VAL A 381 2.69 -38.56 1.93
N GLU A 382 3.49 -37.63 1.39
CA GLU A 382 3.87 -37.56 -0.02
C GLU A 382 4.63 -38.80 -0.53
N SER A 383 5.34 -39.48 0.36
CA SER A 383 6.06 -40.73 0.07
C SER A 383 5.20 -42.00 0.23
N GLY A 384 3.90 -41.85 0.53
CA GLY A 384 2.95 -42.94 0.75
C GLY A 384 2.85 -43.36 2.23
N ILE A 385 2.37 -44.59 2.45
CA ILE A 385 2.05 -45.12 3.79
C ILE A 385 3.28 -45.24 4.71
N GLY A 386 4.47 -45.43 4.15
CA GLY A 386 5.69 -45.66 4.92
C GLY A 386 5.55 -46.82 5.91
N ALA A 387 5.88 -46.57 7.17
CA ALA A 387 5.78 -47.53 8.27
C ALA A 387 4.47 -47.42 9.08
N TRP A 388 3.52 -46.61 8.62
CA TRP A 388 2.21 -46.52 9.25
C TRP A 388 1.39 -47.77 8.94
N THR A 389 0.49 -48.11 9.86
CA THR A 389 -0.37 -49.28 9.73
C THR A 389 -1.81 -48.89 9.98
N THR A 390 -2.73 -49.67 9.43
CA THR A 390 -4.17 -49.51 9.67
C THR A 390 -4.76 -50.80 10.28
N PRO A 391 -4.45 -51.09 11.57
CA PRO A 391 -4.92 -52.31 12.21
C PRO A 391 -6.43 -52.49 12.09
N GLY A 392 -6.88 -53.69 11.72
CA GLY A 392 -8.31 -54.01 11.59
C GLY A 392 -8.93 -53.64 10.24
N GLN A 393 -8.19 -53.04 9.30
CA GLN A 393 -8.65 -52.86 7.91
C GLN A 393 -8.62 -54.21 7.17
N ALA A 394 -9.80 -54.80 6.94
CA ALA A 394 -9.97 -56.06 6.22
C ALA A 394 -10.32 -55.83 4.74
N GLY A 395 -10.16 -56.85 3.88
CA GLY A 395 -10.42 -56.76 2.43
C GLY A 395 -11.87 -56.42 2.01
N ASN A 396 -12.83 -56.48 2.93
CA ASN A 396 -14.23 -56.08 2.74
C ASN A 396 -14.62 -54.85 3.58
N ASP A 397 -13.66 -54.24 4.29
CA ASP A 397 -13.77 -53.02 5.10
C ASP A 397 -12.57 -52.10 4.78
N VAL A 398 -12.24 -51.97 3.49
CA VAL A 398 -11.00 -51.36 2.94
C VAL A 398 -11.00 -49.82 3.11
N PHE A 399 -11.90 -49.25 3.89
CA PHE A 399 -12.64 -48.08 3.43
C PHE A 399 -12.66 -46.89 4.36
N ARG A 400 -11.64 -46.78 5.19
CA ARG A 400 -11.60 -45.71 6.18
C ARG A 400 -10.35 -44.90 6.00
N TRP A 401 -9.19 -45.39 6.42
CA TRP A 401 -7.93 -44.70 6.21
C TRP A 401 -7.32 -45.04 4.85
N GLU A 402 -7.16 -44.02 4.02
CA GLU A 402 -6.51 -44.05 2.71
C GLU A 402 -5.66 -42.79 2.52
N ILE A 403 -4.75 -42.79 1.54
CA ILE A 403 -4.06 -41.58 1.11
C ILE A 403 -4.81 -41.04 -0.10
N VAL A 404 -5.24 -39.79 -0.01
CA VAL A 404 -5.90 -39.07 -1.11
C VAL A 404 -5.01 -37.92 -1.57
N ARG A 405 -5.16 -37.55 -2.84
CA ARG A 405 -4.52 -36.38 -3.44
C ARG A 405 -5.51 -35.24 -3.64
N ASP A 406 -5.04 -34.01 -3.72
CA ASP A 406 -5.88 -32.82 -4.01
C ASP A 406 -6.78 -32.94 -5.25
N GLY A 407 -6.39 -33.76 -6.23
CA GLY A 407 -7.17 -34.01 -7.45
C GLY A 407 -8.22 -35.12 -7.34
N ASP A 408 -8.24 -35.89 -6.26
CA ASP A 408 -9.14 -37.01 -6.07
C ASP A 408 -10.54 -36.54 -5.63
N ALA A 409 -11.56 -37.36 -5.85
CA ALA A 409 -12.91 -37.07 -5.36
C ALA A 409 -12.91 -37.05 -3.82
N ASN A 410 -13.19 -35.87 -3.22
CA ASN A 410 -13.07 -35.59 -1.79
C ASN A 410 -11.62 -35.62 -1.25
N GLY A 411 -10.63 -35.48 -2.13
CA GLY A 411 -9.24 -35.27 -1.76
C GLY A 411 -8.99 -33.86 -1.24
N LYS A 412 -8.19 -33.75 -0.18
CA LYS A 412 -7.72 -32.49 0.41
C LYS A 412 -6.36 -32.74 1.05
N SER A 413 -5.37 -31.90 0.80
CA SER A 413 -4.06 -31.88 1.47
C SER A 413 -3.74 -30.49 2.03
N HIS A 414 -2.87 -30.44 3.04
CA HIS A 414 -2.36 -29.20 3.63
C HIS A 414 -1.04 -28.82 2.96
N SER A 415 -0.13 -29.78 2.87
CA SER A 415 1.07 -29.70 2.04
C SER A 415 0.78 -30.39 0.69
N PRO A 416 1.05 -29.76 -0.46
CA PRO A 416 0.73 -30.38 -1.74
C PRO A 416 1.56 -31.66 -1.99
N ILE A 417 0.96 -32.79 -2.38
CA ILE A 417 -0.42 -32.96 -2.89
C ILE A 417 -1.24 -34.00 -2.12
N SER A 418 -0.75 -34.59 -1.04
CA SER A 418 -1.28 -35.83 -0.46
C SER A 418 -1.63 -35.67 1.02
N ALA A 419 -2.69 -36.33 1.48
CA ALA A 419 -2.99 -36.42 2.91
C ALA A 419 -3.65 -37.76 3.26
N TRP A 420 -3.55 -38.14 4.53
CA TRP A 420 -4.37 -39.21 5.06
C TRP A 420 -5.83 -38.76 5.11
N ARG A 421 -6.74 -39.64 4.72
CA ARG A 421 -8.18 -39.43 4.83
C ARG A 421 -8.82 -40.63 5.50
N PHE A 422 -9.60 -40.36 6.52
CA PHE A 422 -10.70 -41.19 6.98
C PHE A 422 -11.99 -40.77 6.26
N GLY A 423 -12.76 -41.66 5.65
CA GLY A 423 -13.97 -41.25 4.93
C GLY A 423 -15.02 -42.33 4.71
N TYR A 424 -16.15 -41.93 4.08
CA TYR A 424 -17.18 -42.85 3.61
C TYR A 424 -16.72 -43.67 2.40
N PHE A 425 -17.24 -44.89 2.27
CA PHE A 425 -17.09 -45.70 1.08
C PHE A 425 -18.36 -46.43 0.65
N THR A 426 -18.59 -46.47 -0.66
CA THR A 426 -19.70 -47.18 -1.30
C THR A 426 -19.34 -48.65 -1.54
N THR A 427 -19.77 -49.59 -0.68
CA THR A 427 -19.69 -51.01 -1.03
C THR A 427 -21.03 -51.52 -1.58
N LEU A 428 -20.98 -52.35 -2.63
CA LEU A 428 -22.14 -53.09 -3.16
C LEU A 428 -22.61 -54.21 -2.21
N ILE A 429 -21.77 -54.60 -1.25
CA ILE A 429 -22.06 -55.58 -0.21
C ILE A 429 -21.63 -54.95 1.12
N PRO A 430 -22.56 -54.46 1.97
CA PRO A 430 -22.22 -53.93 3.28
C PRO A 430 -21.54 -55.03 4.11
N ASN A 431 -20.47 -54.69 4.83
CA ASN A 431 -19.97 -55.58 5.87
C ASN A 431 -21.10 -55.77 6.90
N LEU A 432 -21.51 -57.02 7.16
CA LEU A 432 -22.57 -57.35 8.13
C LEU A 432 -22.17 -57.02 9.57
N PHE A 433 -20.86 -56.83 9.83
CA PHE A 433 -20.29 -56.48 11.13
C PHE A 433 -19.12 -55.48 10.95
N PRO A 434 -19.38 -54.21 10.63
CA PRO A 434 -18.30 -53.22 10.53
C PRO A 434 -17.63 -53.06 11.90
N PRO A 435 -16.29 -53.03 11.98
CA PRO A 435 -15.61 -52.78 13.25
C PRO A 435 -16.01 -51.40 13.77
N THR A 436 -16.24 -51.31 15.08
CA THR A 436 -16.69 -50.07 15.73
C THR A 436 -15.66 -48.94 15.62
N TYR A 437 -14.38 -49.29 15.45
CA TYR A 437 -13.24 -48.37 15.45
C TYR A 437 -12.28 -48.66 14.30
N HIS A 438 -11.72 -47.60 13.73
CA HIS A 438 -10.74 -47.66 12.64
C HIS A 438 -9.51 -46.83 12.97
N TYR A 439 -8.35 -47.45 12.81
CA TYR A 439 -7.11 -46.94 13.35
C TYR A 439 -6.14 -46.59 12.23
N LEU A 440 -5.54 -45.40 12.30
CA LEU A 440 -4.28 -45.08 11.64
C LEU A 440 -3.22 -45.00 12.74
N GLN A 441 -2.21 -45.87 12.67
CA GLN A 441 -1.26 -46.10 13.75
C GLN A 441 0.18 -45.90 13.27
N SER A 442 0.94 -45.12 14.04
CA SER A 442 2.35 -44.87 13.78
C SER A 442 3.23 -46.09 14.08
N PRO A 443 4.44 -46.16 13.51
CA PRO A 443 5.48 -47.03 14.06
C PRO A 443 5.83 -46.64 15.50
N SER A 444 6.47 -47.57 16.22
CA SER A 444 7.02 -47.31 17.56
C SER A 444 8.32 -46.53 17.45
N VAL A 445 8.42 -45.43 18.19
CA VAL A 445 9.53 -44.48 18.09
C VAL A 445 10.15 -44.26 19.47
N ASN A 446 11.48 -44.26 19.54
CA ASN A 446 12.20 -43.92 20.76
C ASN A 446 12.20 -42.41 20.97
N VAL A 447 11.75 -41.96 22.14
CA VAL A 447 11.76 -40.56 22.55
C VAL A 447 12.55 -40.41 23.85
N PRO A 448 13.35 -39.34 24.02
CA PRO A 448 14.05 -39.07 25.26
C PRO A 448 13.07 -38.60 26.36
N ALA A 449 13.56 -38.50 27.59
CA ALA A 449 12.83 -37.80 28.64
C ALA A 449 12.83 -36.30 28.34
N GLY A 450 11.67 -35.64 28.45
CA GLY A 450 11.53 -34.21 28.23
C GLY A 450 10.23 -33.83 27.53
N PRO A 451 10.12 -32.58 27.05
CA PRO A 451 8.97 -32.12 26.30
C PRO A 451 8.74 -32.97 25.03
N LEU A 452 7.50 -33.41 24.84
CA LEU A 452 7.08 -34.16 23.67
C LEU A 452 5.73 -33.65 23.20
N PHE A 453 5.65 -33.31 21.92
CA PHE A 453 4.44 -32.84 21.28
C PHE A 453 4.12 -33.70 20.06
N LEU A 454 2.83 -34.02 19.90
CA LEU A 454 2.28 -34.48 18.64
C LEU A 454 1.73 -33.27 17.90
N ALA A 455 2.39 -32.89 16.81
CA ALA A 455 1.99 -31.82 15.93
C ALA A 455 1.49 -32.38 14.60
N TYR A 456 0.39 -31.87 14.07
CA TYR A 456 -0.16 -32.30 12.78
C TYR A 456 -1.21 -31.30 12.31
N TYR A 457 -1.59 -31.36 11.04
CA TYR A 457 -2.66 -30.54 10.48
C TYR A 457 -3.87 -31.43 10.24
N GLN A 458 -5.07 -30.88 10.48
CA GLN A 458 -6.31 -31.61 10.22
C GLN A 458 -7.41 -30.75 9.64
N VAL A 459 -8.31 -31.39 8.92
CA VAL A 459 -9.64 -30.89 8.59
C VAL A 459 -10.64 -32.03 8.81
N TYR A 460 -11.83 -31.78 9.32
CA TYR A 460 -12.79 -32.86 9.57
C TYR A 460 -14.25 -32.45 9.38
N ASP A 461 -15.05 -33.36 8.84
CA ASP A 461 -16.50 -33.32 8.83
C ASP A 461 -17.03 -34.66 9.32
N LEU A 462 -17.37 -34.69 10.59
CA LEU A 462 -17.94 -35.85 11.29
C LEU A 462 -19.45 -35.66 11.47
N TYR A 463 -20.09 -34.82 10.65
CA TYR A 463 -21.53 -34.56 10.73
C TYR A 463 -22.35 -35.68 10.07
N HIS A 464 -23.46 -36.05 10.71
CA HIS A 464 -24.29 -37.20 10.34
C HIS A 464 -25.35 -36.86 9.28
N THR A 465 -25.64 -37.80 8.36
CA THR A 465 -26.84 -37.77 7.51
C THR A 465 -27.95 -38.59 8.15
N ALA A 466 -28.93 -37.91 8.76
CA ALA A 466 -30.09 -38.60 9.31
C ALA A 466 -31.01 -39.09 8.19
N GLU A 467 -30.90 -40.36 7.81
CA GLU A 467 -32.04 -41.11 7.30
C GLU A 467 -32.11 -42.46 8.05
N ASN A 468 -32.93 -42.49 9.11
CA ASN A 468 -33.38 -43.67 9.85
C ASN A 468 -32.37 -44.43 10.74
N SER A 469 -31.92 -43.84 11.86
CA SER A 469 -31.57 -44.68 13.02
C SER A 469 -31.96 -44.03 14.36
N THR A 470 -32.64 -44.80 15.21
CA THR A 470 -33.07 -44.45 16.57
C THR A 470 -31.98 -44.75 17.61
N ALA A 471 -30.71 -44.87 17.21
CA ALA A 471 -29.59 -45.17 18.10
C ALA A 471 -28.68 -43.95 18.26
N SER A 472 -28.23 -43.67 19.49
CA SER A 472 -27.32 -42.58 19.85
C SER A 472 -25.89 -42.87 19.38
N VAL A 473 -25.66 -42.94 18.07
CA VAL A 473 -24.32 -43.15 17.50
C VAL A 473 -23.71 -41.78 17.23
N THR A 474 -22.74 -41.37 18.06
CA THR A 474 -21.95 -40.15 17.84
C THR A 474 -20.71 -40.49 17.02
N ASP A 475 -20.56 -39.90 15.83
CA ASP A 475 -19.34 -40.00 15.03
C ASP A 475 -18.22 -39.21 15.74
N ASN A 476 -17.26 -39.92 16.32
CA ASN A 476 -16.18 -39.34 17.10
C ASN A 476 -14.83 -39.69 16.49
N ALA A 477 -13.93 -38.70 16.46
CA ALA A 477 -12.51 -38.88 16.21
C ALA A 477 -11.72 -38.67 17.51
N THR A 478 -10.72 -39.49 17.77
CA THR A 478 -9.87 -39.40 18.96
C THR A 478 -8.42 -39.62 18.59
N VAL A 479 -7.53 -38.92 19.28
CA VAL A 479 -6.09 -39.19 19.22
C VAL A 479 -5.68 -39.88 20.51
N GLU A 480 -4.92 -40.95 20.37
CA GLU A 480 -4.50 -41.81 21.46
C GLU A 480 -2.99 -42.05 21.41
N VAL A 481 -2.39 -42.27 22.57
CA VAL A 481 -0.96 -42.54 22.73
C VAL A 481 -0.75 -43.85 23.51
N SER A 482 0.25 -44.63 23.13
CA SER A 482 0.74 -45.77 23.90
C SER A 482 2.22 -45.58 24.19
N VAL A 483 2.61 -45.80 25.45
CA VAL A 483 3.99 -45.65 25.94
C VAL A 483 4.51 -47.00 26.40
N ASN A 484 5.70 -47.39 25.93
CA ASN A 484 6.37 -48.65 26.26
C ASN A 484 5.50 -49.91 25.97
N GLY A 485 4.64 -49.85 24.94
CA GLY A 485 3.70 -50.92 24.61
C GLY A 485 2.56 -51.10 25.63
N GLY A 486 2.34 -50.12 26.51
CA GLY A 486 1.26 -50.08 27.48
C GLY A 486 -0.12 -49.85 26.85
N PRO A 487 -1.18 -49.73 27.69
CA PRO A 487 -2.54 -49.49 27.19
C PRO A 487 -2.63 -48.15 26.45
N TRP A 488 -3.49 -48.10 25.43
CA TRP A 488 -3.79 -46.86 24.72
C TRP A 488 -4.52 -45.86 25.64
N GLN A 489 -4.03 -44.63 25.67
CA GLN A 489 -4.57 -43.54 26.47
C GLN A 489 -5.05 -42.43 25.54
N ARG A 490 -6.29 -41.96 25.73
CA ARG A 490 -6.86 -40.87 24.93
C ARG A 490 -6.25 -39.54 25.31
N VAL A 491 -5.79 -38.79 24.31
CA VAL A 491 -5.22 -37.45 24.44
C VAL A 491 -6.28 -36.39 24.16
N VAL A 492 -7.03 -36.54 23.07
CA VAL A 492 -8.09 -35.58 22.66
C VAL A 492 -9.22 -36.29 21.90
N GLN A 493 -10.39 -35.64 21.83
CA GLN A 493 -11.56 -36.06 21.08
C GLN A 493 -12.13 -34.89 20.27
N PHE A 494 -12.52 -35.16 19.01
CA PHE A 494 -13.17 -34.22 18.09
C PHE A 494 -14.58 -34.71 17.73
N GLN A 495 -15.48 -33.74 17.55
CA GLN A 495 -16.89 -33.94 17.18
C GLN A 495 -17.36 -32.80 16.26
N GLY A 496 -18.40 -33.05 15.47
CA GLY A 496 -18.96 -32.04 14.55
C GLY A 496 -18.09 -31.85 13.31
N ARG A 497 -17.85 -30.60 12.91
CA ARG A 497 -17.04 -30.30 11.72
C ARG A 497 -16.21 -29.02 11.89
N ASP A 498 -14.99 -29.04 11.36
CA ASP A 498 -14.18 -27.86 11.03
C ASP A 498 -13.61 -28.09 9.62
N LEU A 499 -14.02 -27.25 8.67
CA LEU A 499 -13.75 -27.42 7.25
C LEU A 499 -12.50 -26.66 6.77
N ALA A 500 -11.83 -25.94 7.67
CA ALA A 500 -10.52 -25.33 7.43
C ALA A 500 -9.40 -26.25 7.95
N TRP A 501 -8.24 -26.21 7.29
CA TRP A 501 -7.04 -26.84 7.84
C TRP A 501 -6.65 -26.15 9.14
N ARG A 502 -6.41 -26.94 10.19
CA ARG A 502 -5.97 -26.47 11.50
C ARG A 502 -4.70 -27.19 11.92
N GLY A 503 -3.66 -26.42 12.22
CA GLY A 503 -2.48 -26.93 12.93
C GLY A 503 -2.84 -27.24 14.39
N ILE A 504 -2.62 -28.50 14.79
CA ILE A 504 -2.86 -29.01 16.14
C ILE A 504 -1.52 -29.31 16.78
N SER A 505 -1.38 -28.97 18.06
CA SER A 505 -0.23 -29.37 18.88
C SER A 505 -0.71 -29.90 20.22
N LEU A 506 -0.54 -31.21 20.43
CA LEU A 506 -0.93 -31.91 21.65
C LEU A 506 0.30 -32.16 22.51
N ASP A 507 0.29 -31.69 23.75
CA ASP A 507 1.35 -31.95 24.72
C ASP A 507 1.24 -33.39 25.25
N LEU A 508 2.23 -34.21 24.91
CA LEU A 508 2.34 -35.59 25.35
C LEU A 508 3.33 -35.77 26.50
N SER A 509 3.95 -34.69 27.00
CA SER A 509 5.04 -34.75 27.98
C SER A 509 4.64 -35.46 29.26
N SER A 510 3.38 -35.32 29.69
CA SER A 510 2.85 -35.98 30.89
C SER A 510 2.75 -37.51 30.78
N PHE A 511 2.73 -38.06 29.56
CA PHE A 511 2.70 -39.51 29.32
C PHE A 511 4.11 -40.13 29.35
N VAL A 512 5.16 -39.31 29.25
CA VAL A 512 6.56 -39.77 29.10
C VAL A 512 7.44 -39.23 30.23
N SER A 513 7.55 -39.99 31.33
CA SER A 513 8.35 -39.58 32.50
C SER A 513 9.84 -39.90 32.39
N ALA A 514 10.23 -40.75 31.45
CA ALA A 514 11.60 -41.19 31.17
C ALA A 514 11.73 -41.55 29.68
N ALA A 515 12.95 -41.77 29.19
CA ALA A 515 13.17 -42.26 27.83
C ALA A 515 12.31 -43.52 27.58
N SER A 516 11.47 -43.47 26.54
CA SER A 516 10.41 -44.45 26.31
C SER A 516 10.22 -44.70 24.82
N THR A 517 9.54 -45.79 24.47
CA THR A 517 8.94 -45.93 23.14
C THR A 517 7.54 -45.35 23.13
N VAL A 518 7.19 -44.60 22.08
CA VAL A 518 5.88 -43.98 21.91
C VAL A 518 5.28 -44.41 20.58
N GLN A 519 3.98 -44.68 20.59
CA GLN A 519 3.14 -44.81 19.40
C GLN A 519 1.94 -43.87 19.52
N VAL A 520 1.54 -43.31 18.39
CA VAL A 520 0.33 -42.50 18.28
C VAL A 520 -0.67 -43.19 17.37
N ARG A 521 -1.95 -42.99 17.67
CA ARG A 521 -3.05 -43.57 16.92
C ARG A 521 -4.17 -42.56 16.73
N PHE A 522 -4.57 -42.36 15.48
CA PHE A 522 -5.77 -41.64 15.12
C PHE A 522 -6.89 -42.64 14.95
N ASN A 523 -7.93 -42.50 15.77
CA ASN A 523 -9.04 -43.43 15.85
C ASN A 523 -10.33 -42.69 15.50
N ALA A 524 -11.09 -43.22 14.56
CA ALA A 524 -12.38 -42.64 14.18
C ALA A 524 -13.49 -43.70 14.19
N THR A 525 -14.67 -43.26 14.61
CA THR A 525 -15.90 -44.05 14.70
C THR A 525 -16.94 -43.39 13.81
N SER A 526 -17.53 -44.16 12.89
CA SER A 526 -18.72 -43.74 12.16
C SER A 526 -19.40 -44.95 11.52
N ALA A 527 -20.70 -45.14 11.73
CA ALA A 527 -21.42 -46.24 11.06
C ALA A 527 -22.00 -45.79 9.71
N VAL A 528 -22.28 -44.49 9.56
CA VAL A 528 -22.91 -43.87 8.39
C VAL A 528 -22.33 -42.45 8.23
N MET A 529 -21.32 -42.30 7.36
CA MET A 529 -20.72 -41.00 7.04
C MET A 529 -21.26 -40.50 5.68
N HIS A 530 -21.52 -39.20 5.53
CA HIS A 530 -21.87 -38.64 4.22
C HIS A 530 -20.71 -38.88 3.22
N PRO A 531 -20.95 -39.09 1.91
CA PRO A 531 -19.89 -39.31 0.92
C PRO A 531 -18.77 -38.25 0.89
N ALA A 532 -19.10 -37.00 1.21
CA ALA A 532 -18.16 -35.89 1.31
C ALA A 532 -17.61 -35.63 2.72
N GLY A 533 -18.04 -36.40 3.73
CA GLY A 533 -17.55 -36.34 5.10
C GLY A 533 -16.24 -37.10 5.29
N GLY A 534 -15.54 -36.82 6.39
CA GLY A 534 -14.26 -37.46 6.69
C GLY A 534 -13.41 -36.76 7.72
N TRP A 535 -12.20 -37.29 7.94
CA TRP A 535 -11.14 -36.66 8.73
C TRP A 535 -9.84 -36.77 7.96
N TRP A 536 -9.29 -35.63 7.57
CA TRP A 536 -8.02 -35.56 6.86
C TRP A 536 -6.92 -35.14 7.82
N LEU A 537 -5.75 -35.76 7.67
CA LEU A 537 -4.56 -35.53 8.47
C LEU A 537 -3.35 -35.37 7.57
N ASP A 538 -2.50 -34.41 7.90
CA ASP A 538 -1.29 -34.11 7.13
C ASP A 538 -0.16 -33.62 8.04
N ASP A 539 1.07 -33.66 7.54
CA ASP A 539 2.29 -33.16 8.20
C ASP A 539 2.44 -33.64 9.65
N ILE A 540 2.26 -34.95 9.88
CA ILE A 540 2.23 -35.54 11.23
C ILE A 540 3.65 -35.65 11.78
N MET A 541 3.87 -35.10 12.96
CA MET A 541 5.18 -35.01 13.61
C MET A 541 5.11 -35.36 15.10
N LEU A 542 6.05 -36.17 15.58
CA LEU A 542 6.41 -36.20 17.00
C LEU A 542 7.69 -35.40 17.19
N THR A 543 7.64 -34.39 18.07
CA THR A 543 8.70 -33.39 18.18
C THR A 543 8.89 -32.87 19.60
N SER A 544 10.01 -32.21 19.88
CA SER A 544 10.31 -31.61 21.18
C SER A 544 9.67 -30.23 21.41
N THR A 545 9.07 -29.62 20.39
CA THR A 545 8.46 -28.28 20.48
C THR A 545 7.09 -28.25 19.82
N ALA A 546 6.15 -27.51 20.42
CA ALA A 546 4.85 -27.28 19.84
C ALA A 546 4.91 -26.50 18.50
N LEU A 547 3.78 -26.43 17.79
CA LEU A 547 3.61 -25.48 16.70
C LEU A 547 3.63 -24.05 17.25
N GLY A 548 4.37 -23.16 16.60
CA GLY A 548 4.63 -21.80 17.06
C GLY A 548 3.91 -20.72 16.25
N ARG A 549 3.62 -19.58 16.90
CA ARG A 549 3.10 -18.37 16.24
C ARG A 549 4.25 -17.48 15.82
N GLY A 550 4.08 -16.66 14.78
CA GLY A 550 5.12 -15.78 14.27
C GLY A 550 4.55 -14.67 13.42
N VAL A 551 5.19 -13.50 13.46
CA VAL A 551 4.83 -12.37 12.62
C VAL A 551 6.08 -11.70 12.10
N ALA A 552 6.03 -11.32 10.84
CA ALA A 552 7.04 -10.49 10.21
C ALA A 552 6.37 -9.32 9.50
N VAL A 553 7.08 -8.20 9.46
CA VAL A 553 6.60 -6.97 8.85
C VAL A 553 7.64 -6.47 7.88
N LEU A 554 7.21 -6.22 6.65
CA LEU A 554 8.10 -5.87 5.55
C LEU A 554 7.74 -4.46 5.04
N PRO A 555 8.67 -3.49 5.11
CA PRO A 555 8.43 -2.15 4.62
C PRO A 555 8.43 -2.13 3.08
N ILE A 556 7.39 -1.54 2.47
CA ILE A 556 7.32 -1.33 1.01
C ILE A 556 7.61 0.14 0.71
N VAL A 557 6.89 1.04 1.39
CA VAL A 557 7.12 2.49 1.39
C VAL A 557 7.13 2.98 2.84
N ALA A 558 8.32 3.12 3.40
CA ALA A 558 8.52 3.58 4.78
C ALA A 558 8.76 5.09 4.91
N ASP A 559 9.14 5.77 3.83
CA ASP A 559 9.54 7.18 3.85
C ASP A 559 8.64 8.05 2.97
N ARG A 560 8.17 9.19 3.50
CA ARG A 560 7.37 10.18 2.76
C ARG A 560 7.79 11.61 3.08
N SER A 561 7.71 12.49 2.08
CA SER A 561 7.75 13.95 2.26
C SER A 561 6.35 14.51 2.08
N VAL A 562 5.91 15.38 2.99
CA VAL A 562 4.56 15.97 2.97
C VAL A 562 4.57 17.43 3.43
N GLU A 563 3.60 18.20 2.97
CA GLU A 563 3.35 19.56 3.48
C GLU A 563 2.77 19.53 4.90
N PRO A 564 2.96 20.61 5.70
CA PRO A 564 2.25 20.75 6.98
C PRO A 564 0.73 20.64 6.80
N GLY A 565 0.08 19.80 7.61
CA GLY A 565 -1.37 19.58 7.49
C GLY A 565 -1.77 18.59 6.40
N ALA A 566 -0.82 17.98 5.68
CA ALA A 566 -1.11 16.94 4.70
C ALA A 566 -1.05 15.53 5.30
N GLU A 567 -1.70 14.59 4.62
CA GLU A 567 -1.68 13.16 4.91
C GLU A 567 -0.42 12.50 4.32
N ALA A 568 0.30 11.73 5.13
CA ALA A 568 1.41 10.88 4.70
C ALA A 568 0.95 9.42 4.59
N VAL A 569 1.10 8.82 3.40
CA VAL A 569 0.69 7.44 3.12
C VAL A 569 1.90 6.53 3.01
N PHE A 570 2.00 5.57 3.93
CA PHE A 570 3.03 4.54 3.99
C PHE A 570 2.44 3.18 3.65
N THR A 571 3.24 2.32 3.02
CA THR A 571 2.82 0.96 2.61
C THR A 571 3.73 -0.07 3.25
N PHE A 572 3.14 -1.12 3.81
CA PHE A 572 3.88 -2.22 4.41
C PHE A 572 3.11 -3.52 4.25
N LYS A 573 3.80 -4.63 4.47
CA LYS A 573 3.24 -5.97 4.42
C LYS A 573 3.32 -6.63 5.79
N VAL A 574 2.29 -7.36 6.15
CA VAL A 574 2.26 -8.24 7.33
C VAL A 574 2.22 -9.67 6.83
N ALA A 575 3.10 -10.53 7.36
CA ALA A 575 3.10 -11.95 7.06
C ALA A 575 2.99 -12.77 8.35
N ASN A 576 2.18 -13.82 8.30
CA ASN A 576 2.19 -14.87 9.32
C ASN A 576 3.32 -15.84 9.01
N VAL A 577 4.44 -15.69 9.72
CA VAL A 577 5.58 -16.62 9.65
C VAL A 577 5.48 -17.66 10.77
N GLY A 578 4.27 -18.03 11.20
CA GLY A 578 4.02 -19.05 12.20
C GLY A 578 3.39 -20.30 11.60
N ASP A 579 3.49 -21.41 12.33
CA ASP A 579 2.99 -22.72 11.91
C ASP A 579 1.45 -22.80 11.93
N VAL A 580 0.74 -21.81 12.53
CA VAL A 580 -0.71 -21.85 12.74
C VAL A 580 -1.39 -20.54 12.32
N ASP A 581 -2.69 -20.62 12.01
CA ASP A 581 -3.54 -19.45 11.79
C ASP A 581 -3.46 -18.47 12.96
N ASP A 582 -3.38 -17.17 12.64
CA ASP A 582 -3.38 -16.12 13.64
C ASP A 582 -4.21 -14.91 13.20
N ILE A 583 -4.55 -14.08 14.17
CA ILE A 583 -5.18 -12.78 13.96
C ILE A 583 -4.26 -11.73 14.55
N PHE A 584 -3.87 -10.76 13.74
CA PHE A 584 -3.01 -9.66 14.15
C PHE A 584 -3.82 -8.40 14.42
N ARG A 585 -3.44 -7.70 15.50
CA ARG A 585 -3.91 -6.37 15.85
C ARG A 585 -2.76 -5.37 15.80
N PHE A 586 -3.09 -4.08 15.77
CA PHE A 586 -2.11 -3.02 15.54
C PHE A 586 -2.10 -2.01 16.68
N ALA A 587 -0.94 -1.42 16.94
CA ALA A 587 -0.76 -0.28 17.82
C ALA A 587 0.21 0.70 17.18
N ALA A 588 -0.10 1.99 17.18
CA ALA A 588 0.78 3.03 16.63
C ALA A 588 1.25 3.97 17.74
N ALA A 589 2.57 4.24 17.77
CA ALA A 589 3.16 5.33 18.51
C ALA A 589 3.26 6.55 17.58
N LEU A 590 2.35 7.52 17.75
CA LEU A 590 2.23 8.70 16.91
C LEU A 590 2.94 9.92 17.53
N PRO A 591 3.55 10.80 16.72
CA PRO A 591 4.00 12.11 17.17
C PRO A 591 2.83 12.97 17.68
N SER A 592 3.15 13.98 18.50
CA SER A 592 2.12 14.83 19.12
C SER A 592 1.26 15.54 18.07
N GLY A 593 -0.06 15.42 18.21
CA GLY A 593 -1.04 16.06 17.32
C GLY A 593 -1.27 15.35 15.99
N TRP A 594 -0.58 14.25 15.72
CA TRP A 594 -0.86 13.40 14.55
C TRP A 594 -2.01 12.45 14.82
N THR A 595 -2.74 12.10 13.77
CA THR A 595 -3.71 11.01 13.78
C THR A 595 -3.34 10.00 12.70
N ALA A 596 -3.78 8.75 12.84
CA ALA A 596 -3.54 7.75 11.82
C ALA A 596 -4.68 6.74 11.70
N VAL A 597 -4.83 6.22 10.49
CA VAL A 597 -5.75 5.14 10.14
C VAL A 597 -5.00 4.05 9.37
N LEU A 598 -5.54 2.84 9.41
CA LEU A 598 -5.10 1.75 8.54
C LEU A 598 -6.13 1.55 7.42
N VAL A 599 -5.62 1.35 6.21
CA VAL A 599 -6.43 1.02 5.05
C VAL A 599 -6.05 -0.37 4.56
N ALA A 600 -7.03 -1.26 4.53
CA ALA A 600 -6.93 -2.58 3.93
C ALA A 600 -7.66 -2.57 2.57
N ASN A 601 -6.99 -3.04 1.51
CA ASN A 601 -7.59 -3.25 0.18
C ASN A 601 -8.35 -2.04 -0.39
N SER A 602 -7.79 -0.83 -0.23
CA SER A 602 -8.26 0.46 -0.77
C SER A 602 -9.71 0.89 -0.49
N THR A 603 -10.48 0.14 0.31
CA THR A 603 -11.92 0.39 0.52
C THR A 603 -12.34 0.46 1.98
N SER A 604 -11.59 -0.16 2.90
CA SER A 604 -11.90 -0.17 4.33
C SER A 604 -10.91 0.70 5.11
N VAL A 605 -11.39 1.82 5.64
CA VAL A 605 -10.61 2.72 6.51
C VAL A 605 -11.03 2.46 7.96
N LEU A 606 -10.10 1.99 8.78
CA LEU A 606 -10.33 1.70 10.19
C LEU A 606 -9.30 2.43 11.06
N ALA A 607 -9.73 2.77 12.28
CA ALA A 607 -8.79 3.22 13.31
C ALA A 607 -7.77 2.10 13.59
N VAL A 608 -6.51 2.46 13.79
CA VAL A 608 -5.39 1.51 13.95
C VAL A 608 -5.69 0.42 14.99
N ASP A 609 -6.24 0.82 16.13
CA ASP A 609 -6.54 -0.05 17.28
C ASP A 609 -7.74 -0.99 17.08
N ARG A 610 -8.54 -0.77 16.03
CA ARG A 610 -9.72 -1.58 15.68
C ARG A 610 -9.47 -2.53 14.51
N THR A 611 -8.31 -2.45 13.87
CA THR A 611 -7.96 -3.28 12.73
C THR A 611 -7.54 -4.68 13.19
N LEU A 612 -8.18 -5.70 12.63
CA LEU A 612 -7.85 -7.11 12.84
C LEU A 612 -7.57 -7.77 11.49
N VAL A 613 -6.46 -8.49 11.40
CA VAL A 613 -5.99 -9.12 10.16
C VAL A 613 -5.77 -10.61 10.40
N PRO A 614 -6.71 -11.48 9.97
CA PRO A 614 -6.53 -12.92 10.02
C PRO A 614 -5.60 -13.38 8.89
N LEU A 615 -4.58 -14.17 9.20
CA LEU A 615 -3.66 -14.75 8.23
C LEU A 615 -3.39 -16.21 8.56
N ALA A 616 -3.51 -17.07 7.54
CA ALA A 616 -3.01 -18.44 7.58
C ALA A 616 -1.47 -18.47 7.56
N PRO A 617 -0.82 -19.59 7.92
CA PRO A 617 0.63 -19.76 7.76
C PRO A 617 1.10 -19.37 6.36
N ASP A 618 2.20 -18.63 6.28
CA ASP A 618 2.81 -18.11 5.04
C ASP A 618 1.90 -17.22 4.17
N ALA A 619 0.75 -16.83 4.71
CA ALA A 619 -0.10 -15.81 4.12
C ALA A 619 0.40 -14.41 4.53
N GLU A 620 0.23 -13.48 3.61
CA GLU A 620 0.63 -12.10 3.76
C GLU A 620 -0.46 -11.16 3.24
N THR A 621 -0.47 -9.93 3.75
CA THR A 621 -1.35 -8.87 3.26
C THR A 621 -0.65 -7.52 3.27
N THR A 622 -0.95 -6.70 2.27
CA THR A 622 -0.44 -5.34 2.14
C THR A 622 -1.44 -4.35 2.75
N LEU A 623 -0.93 -3.45 3.58
CA LEU A 623 -1.71 -2.43 4.28
C LEU A 623 -1.09 -1.05 4.06
N GLN A 624 -1.94 -0.02 4.11
CA GLN A 624 -1.48 1.36 4.16
C GLN A 624 -1.68 1.94 5.56
N LEU A 625 -0.64 2.56 6.09
CA LEU A 625 -0.73 3.47 7.23
C LEU A 625 -0.86 4.89 6.67
N ARG A 626 -2.01 5.51 6.92
CA ARG A 626 -2.25 6.91 6.55
C ARG A 626 -2.19 7.76 7.79
N ALA A 627 -1.20 8.65 7.87
CA ALA A 627 -0.94 9.49 9.02
C ALA A 627 -1.15 10.95 8.67
N GLN A 628 -2.10 11.60 9.33
CA GLN A 628 -2.43 13.00 9.12
C GLN A 628 -1.55 13.88 10.02
N SER A 629 -0.77 14.76 9.41
CA SER A 629 0.01 15.75 10.15
C SER A 629 -0.86 16.93 10.60
N PRO A 630 -0.55 17.57 11.75
CA PRO A 630 -1.23 18.80 12.14
C PRO A 630 -0.75 19.97 11.27
N ALA A 631 -1.65 20.90 10.92
CA ALA A 631 -1.33 22.07 10.09
C ALA A 631 -0.19 22.94 10.64
N GLY A 632 -0.01 22.97 11.96
CA GLY A 632 1.05 23.71 12.65
C GLY A 632 2.37 22.95 12.81
N VAL A 633 2.55 21.78 12.18
CA VAL A 633 3.82 21.04 12.26
C VAL A 633 4.96 21.87 11.63
N LEU A 634 6.12 21.89 12.29
CA LEU A 634 7.26 22.70 11.85
C LEU A 634 7.85 22.13 10.55
N ARG A 635 8.11 23.01 9.57
CA ARG A 635 8.80 22.65 8.34
C ARG A 635 10.23 22.18 8.60
N GLY A 636 10.69 21.20 7.83
CA GLY A 636 12.02 20.61 7.92
C GLY A 636 12.20 19.58 9.03
N THR A 637 11.16 19.27 9.82
CA THR A 637 11.25 18.19 10.81
C THR A 637 11.13 16.81 10.16
N VAL A 638 11.69 15.83 10.86
CA VAL A 638 11.57 14.41 10.52
C VAL A 638 10.86 13.72 11.66
N GLU A 639 9.63 13.31 11.43
CA GLU A 639 8.80 12.61 12.39
C GLU A 639 8.85 11.10 12.13
N ARG A 640 8.89 10.32 13.21
CA ARG A 640 8.90 8.86 13.14
C ARG A 640 7.63 8.30 13.77
N ILE A 641 7.01 7.35 13.08
CA ILE A 641 5.82 6.64 13.53
C ILE A 641 6.18 5.16 13.61
N THR A 642 6.04 4.57 14.80
CA THR A 642 6.23 3.13 14.98
C THR A 642 4.88 2.46 15.03
N LEU A 643 4.62 1.56 14.08
CA LEU A 643 3.45 0.70 14.06
C LEU A 643 3.86 -0.72 14.48
N THR A 644 3.35 -1.18 15.62
CA THR A 644 3.59 -2.53 16.13
C THR A 644 2.43 -3.44 15.75
N VAL A 645 2.76 -4.54 15.08
CA VAL A 645 1.85 -5.64 14.74
C VAL A 645 1.98 -6.71 15.81
N ILE A 646 0.87 -7.16 16.39
CA ILE A 646 0.87 -8.04 17.56
C ILE A 646 -0.12 -9.18 17.33
N SER A 647 0.29 -10.43 17.58
CA SER A 647 -0.63 -11.56 17.61
C SER A 647 -1.66 -11.38 18.73
N THR A 648 -2.93 -11.68 18.43
CA THR A 648 -4.00 -11.68 19.42
C THR A 648 -3.94 -12.90 20.34
N ASN A 649 -3.24 -13.96 19.92
CA ASN A 649 -3.14 -15.22 20.65
C ASN A 649 -1.80 -15.39 21.39
N ASP A 650 -0.75 -14.64 21.03
CA ASP A 650 0.52 -14.58 21.77
C ASP A 650 1.15 -13.18 21.65
N ALA A 651 1.03 -12.36 22.71
CA ALA A 651 1.52 -10.99 22.72
C ALA A 651 3.06 -10.86 22.61
N ASN A 652 3.81 -11.97 22.79
CA ASN A 652 5.25 -11.98 22.56
C ASN A 652 5.59 -12.03 21.07
N GLN A 653 4.68 -12.53 20.22
CA GLN A 653 4.83 -12.47 18.77
C GLN A 653 4.40 -11.10 18.27
N ARG A 654 5.39 -10.24 18.04
CA ARG A 654 5.20 -8.90 17.52
C ARG A 654 6.33 -8.48 16.60
N ALA A 655 6.02 -7.56 15.69
CA ALA A 655 6.98 -6.96 14.77
C ALA A 655 6.65 -5.49 14.54
N ASP A 656 7.67 -4.67 14.29
CA ASP A 656 7.53 -3.22 14.15
C ASP A 656 7.75 -2.79 12.70
N PHE A 657 6.88 -1.90 12.22
CA PHE A 657 7.09 -1.08 11.03
C PHE A 657 7.44 0.34 11.47
N LEU A 658 8.58 0.84 11.00
CA LEU A 658 9.01 2.21 11.25
C LEU A 658 8.74 3.07 10.01
N ALA A 659 7.78 3.98 10.10
CA ALA A 659 7.49 4.98 9.08
C ALA A 659 8.16 6.32 9.42
N THR A 660 8.65 7.02 8.40
CA THR A 660 9.33 8.31 8.52
C THR A 660 8.65 9.35 7.64
N ALA A 661 8.08 10.38 8.26
CA ALA A 661 7.52 11.55 7.58
C ALA A 661 8.51 12.72 7.63
N ARG A 662 8.80 13.32 6.49
CA ARG A 662 9.62 14.54 6.36
C ARG A 662 8.70 15.70 6.02
N ILE A 663 8.70 16.75 6.82
CA ILE A 663 7.87 17.91 6.54
C ILE A 663 8.60 18.81 5.55
N SER A 664 7.98 19.04 4.39
CA SER A 664 8.55 19.82 3.30
C SER A 664 9.04 21.19 3.77
N ASP A 665 10.24 21.54 3.32
CA ASP A 665 10.90 22.81 3.59
C ASP A 665 11.49 23.35 2.29
N PRO A 666 10.65 23.95 1.43
CA PRO A 666 11.05 24.36 0.08
C PRO A 666 12.16 25.43 0.09
N LEU A 667 12.33 26.15 1.20
CA LEU A 667 13.34 27.20 1.33
C LEU A 667 14.60 26.72 2.05
N GLY A 668 14.64 25.47 2.55
CA GLY A 668 15.76 24.96 3.34
C GLY A 668 16.01 25.74 4.63
N LEU A 669 15.00 26.44 5.15
CA LEU A 669 15.10 27.30 6.35
C LEU A 669 14.77 26.54 7.65
N GLY A 670 14.68 25.22 7.57
CA GLY A 670 14.25 24.31 8.62
C GLY A 670 14.92 24.60 9.95
N GLY A 671 14.10 24.92 10.95
CA GLY A 671 14.55 25.25 12.30
C GLY A 671 14.76 26.74 12.60
N ILE A 672 14.88 27.64 11.61
CA ILE A 672 15.00 29.09 11.88
C ILE A 672 13.73 29.62 12.56
N GLN A 673 12.55 29.08 12.23
CA GLN A 673 11.28 29.42 12.87
C GLN A 673 11.28 29.13 14.38
N LYS A 674 11.99 28.09 14.84
CA LYS A 674 12.17 27.79 16.28
C LYS A 674 13.02 28.85 16.99
N TYR A 675 13.87 29.54 16.25
CA TYR A 675 14.74 30.61 16.73
C TYR A 675 14.23 32.00 16.38
N ILE A 676 13.12 32.17 15.64
CA ILE A 676 12.61 33.48 15.23
C ILE A 676 12.41 34.40 16.45
N VAL A 677 11.87 33.85 17.54
CA VAL A 677 11.71 34.59 18.79
C VAL A 677 13.07 34.99 19.38
N TRP A 678 14.06 34.10 19.36
CA TRP A 678 15.41 34.38 19.86
C TRP A 678 16.18 35.36 18.96
N ILE A 679 16.02 35.27 17.64
CA ILE A 679 16.60 36.18 16.65
C ILE A 679 15.99 37.57 16.81
N VAL A 680 14.66 37.67 17.01
CA VAL A 680 13.98 38.93 17.30
C VAL A 680 14.43 39.51 18.63
N VAL A 681 14.52 38.70 19.69
CA VAL A 681 14.99 39.14 21.02
C VAL A 681 16.45 39.61 20.97
N LEU A 682 17.34 38.87 20.30
CA LEU A 682 18.74 39.27 20.10
C LEU A 682 18.85 40.53 19.23
N GLY A 683 18.02 40.65 18.19
CA GLY A 683 17.93 41.84 17.35
C GLY A 683 17.50 43.07 18.15
N ILE A 684 16.45 42.96 18.97
CA ILE A 684 16.00 44.03 19.87
C ILE A 684 17.11 44.40 20.87
N ALA A 685 17.77 43.40 21.47
CA ALA A 685 18.89 43.65 22.40
C ALA A 685 20.05 44.39 21.71
N LEU A 686 20.37 44.03 20.47
CA LEU A 686 21.40 44.69 19.67
C LEU A 686 21.02 46.15 19.37
N VAL A 687 19.77 46.41 18.97
CA VAL A 687 19.26 47.76 18.74
C VAL A 687 19.32 48.60 20.02
N VAL A 688 18.94 48.04 21.17
CA VAL A 688 19.06 48.72 22.47
C VAL A 688 20.51 49.05 22.80
N ILE A 689 21.45 48.14 22.54
CA ILE A 689 22.90 48.39 22.73
C ILE A 689 23.38 49.52 21.81
N VAL A 690 22.98 49.52 20.53
CA VAL A 690 23.34 50.57 19.58
C VAL A 690 22.80 51.93 20.05
N ILE A 691 21.55 51.99 20.49
CA ILE A 691 20.94 53.21 21.05
C ILE A 691 21.69 53.68 22.30
N LEU A 692 22.07 52.77 23.21
CA LEU A 692 22.83 53.11 24.41
C LEU A 692 24.24 53.61 24.09
N VAL A 693 24.91 53.01 23.11
CA VAL A 693 26.25 53.44 22.64
C VAL A 693 26.17 54.80 21.97
N ASP A 694 25.15 55.04 21.14
CA ASP A 694 24.93 56.34 20.51
C ASP A 694 24.58 57.43 21.54
N HIS A 695 23.75 57.08 22.54
CA HIS A 695 23.45 57.97 23.66
C HIS A 695 24.68 58.26 24.53
N ALA A 696 25.58 57.29 24.72
CA ALA A 696 26.85 57.49 25.42
C ALA A 696 27.84 58.36 24.62
N LYS A 697 27.89 58.19 23.29
CA LYS A 697 28.69 59.04 22.40
C LYS A 697 28.18 60.48 22.37
N SER A 698 26.86 60.69 22.31
CA SER A 698 26.26 62.04 22.32
C SER A 698 26.51 62.78 23.65
N ARG A 699 26.57 62.09 24.79
CA ARG A 699 26.99 62.68 26.08
C ARG A 699 28.47 63.06 26.12
N LYS A 700 29.35 62.29 25.47
CA LYS A 700 30.78 62.63 25.36
C LYS A 700 31.02 63.89 24.51
N PHE A 701 30.22 64.10 23.48
CA PHE A 701 30.29 65.31 22.64
C PHE A 701 29.70 66.57 23.29
N ARG A 702 28.77 66.44 24.25
CA ARG A 702 28.25 67.59 25.03
C ARG A 702 29.18 68.04 26.18
N GLY A 703 30.28 67.34 26.43
CA GLY A 703 31.27 67.69 27.46
C GLY A 703 32.40 68.62 27.01
N HIS A 704 32.43 69.06 25.75
CA HIS A 704 33.51 69.88 25.17
C HIS A 704 33.05 71.22 24.57
N ILE A 705 31.90 71.73 25.03
CA ILE A 705 31.51 73.12 24.79
C ILE A 705 31.38 73.80 26.16
N ARG A 706 32.50 74.31 26.66
CA ARG A 706 32.58 75.38 27.67
C ARG A 706 33.69 76.33 27.27
#